data_AF-A0A317X0R4-F1
#
_entry.id   AF-A0A317X0R4-F1
#
_cell.length_a   1.000
_cell.length_b   1.000
_cell.length_c   1.000
_cell.angle_alpha   90.00
_cell.angle_beta   90.00
_cell.angle_gamma   90.00
#
_symmetry.space_group_name_H-M   'P 1'
#
loop_
_entity.id
_entity.type
_entity.pdbx_description
1 polymer ?
#
loop_
_entity_poly.entity_id
_entity_poly.type
_entity_poly.pdbx_seq_one_letter_code
_entity_poly.pdbx_strand_id
1 'polypeptide(L)'
;MADRHSVQLSLNSLLSKLGDPDPDMRYMSLNDLLGILNSPSSTFLAHDQGGSSALAECLLKALDDQHGDVQNQALKCLGPLVLRMPFESLALLLEKLTNLTASQTIDTSVPNTALRYIVTALPRPQAGQPPSQEATMAYSAVSRGLIPRLTGPTPSPTSRRGSIVKGMLEKDPLKGFSSDAIDVLIQVVTCFGPLLKEPELSALQNSVMSIIDNDTAGTVVTKRALAAISALVFHFSDAQLSAFVGGLVQRFNSTQLSTVHRRHLIAAVGGIAKSAPAKFGPHLPTLAPFIFSAVGEDNLPQAAESLLPPTFLSIFSLLFSHYTSHHPYQNIYCLHYPASYSGLHFTTPYLLTMHMLRLVASGLGLVACSTARNIINLQPDHQGTRLLPLSHGNSSAQDLVGRGASNRCGPDVGKCAPGKCCSTAGNHCSSPDCQIDYGHCDAHITPGGPPTDKIPRPLNGNVPYGPRFIRSCTVPGTIALTFDDGPKEYTQDLLDLLDKYEAKVTFFVTGNNNAKGEIDSPGMPWASLIQRMHRSGHQVASHTWSHQDLSKVTQSQRRVQLLWNEVALRNILGTIPTYMRPPYSSCTAESGCLNDLGSLGYHVILYDIDTEDYSHDSPEAIQRSKDIFDRNLDSRIEFDRPWLVIAHDVHEQTVHNLTEYMLKKLIAEGYRAVTVGECLGDPPELWYRKDDNFDDRNIRKSNKTKNSDTKPVSVDGMCGENTSCLGSRFGPCCSSTGFCGSMSSFCGEGCQPDSGSAKKPSKSDAGSLLQLSPSVAVVILLTLMVLME
;
A
#
# COMPACT_ATOMS: atom_id res chain seq x y z
N MET A 1 38.26 -12.16 -28.79
CA MET A 1 39.06 -13.16 -28.06
C MET A 1 40.09 -12.54 -27.11
N ALA A 2 40.78 -11.45 -27.48
CA ALA A 2 41.74 -10.76 -26.60
C ALA A 2 41.14 -10.23 -25.28
N ASP A 3 39.92 -9.67 -25.33
CA ASP A 3 39.22 -9.14 -24.14
C ASP A 3 38.86 -10.23 -23.11
N ARG A 4 38.42 -11.41 -23.58
CA ARG A 4 38.07 -12.56 -22.71
C ARG A 4 39.25 -13.06 -21.88
N HIS A 5 40.43 -13.18 -22.49
CA HIS A 5 41.63 -13.67 -21.81
C HIS A 5 42.10 -12.68 -20.72
N SER A 6 41.98 -11.38 -20.99
CA SER A 6 42.26 -10.31 -20.02
C SER A 6 41.31 -10.38 -18.81
N VAL A 7 40.01 -10.56 -19.06
CA VAL A 7 39.00 -10.67 -18.00
C VAL A 7 39.21 -11.95 -17.17
N GLN A 8 39.54 -13.09 -17.78
CA GLN A 8 39.84 -14.33 -17.05
C GLN A 8 41.05 -14.17 -16.11
N LEU A 9 42.13 -13.55 -16.58
CA LEU A 9 43.32 -13.28 -15.75
C LEU A 9 42.98 -12.35 -14.59
N SER A 10 42.16 -11.33 -14.84
CA SER A 10 41.69 -10.39 -13.82
C SER A 10 40.86 -11.12 -12.74
N LEU A 11 39.92 -11.98 -13.15
CA LEU A 11 39.13 -12.79 -12.22
C LEU A 11 40.01 -13.70 -11.37
N ASN A 12 40.98 -14.40 -11.97
CA ASN A 12 41.93 -15.24 -11.24
C ASN A 12 42.78 -14.45 -10.25
N SER A 13 43.18 -13.23 -10.60
CA SER A 13 43.91 -12.33 -9.69
C SER A 13 43.04 -11.79 -8.55
N LEU A 14 41.74 -11.62 -8.75
CA LEU A 14 40.82 -11.18 -7.69
C LEU A 14 40.52 -12.32 -6.73
N LEU A 15 40.36 -13.55 -7.25
CA LEU A 15 40.12 -14.74 -6.45
C LEU A 15 41.20 -14.99 -5.39
N SER A 16 42.47 -14.71 -5.68
CA SER A 16 43.54 -14.85 -4.70
C SER A 16 43.49 -13.78 -3.60
N LYS A 17 42.99 -12.57 -3.91
CA LYS A 17 42.89 -11.44 -2.97
C LYS A 17 41.68 -11.53 -2.04
N LEU A 18 40.67 -12.34 -2.37
CA LEU A 18 39.52 -12.56 -1.49
C LEU A 18 39.86 -13.33 -0.21
N GLY A 19 41.05 -13.94 -0.13
CA GLY A 19 41.58 -14.56 1.08
C GLY A 19 42.61 -13.69 1.83
N ASP A 20 42.78 -12.43 1.45
CA ASP A 20 43.75 -11.54 2.08
C ASP A 20 43.37 -11.25 3.54
N PRO A 21 44.32 -11.20 4.50
CA PRO A 21 44.02 -10.82 5.89
C PRO A 21 43.40 -9.42 6.02
N ASP A 22 43.70 -8.49 5.10
CA ASP A 22 43.18 -7.12 5.12
C ASP A 22 41.73 -7.03 4.60
N PRO A 23 40.75 -6.61 5.44
CA PRO A 23 39.37 -6.47 5.03
C PRO A 23 39.16 -5.45 3.90
N ASP A 24 39.97 -4.39 3.82
CA ASP A 24 39.85 -3.38 2.76
C ASP A 24 40.26 -3.97 1.41
N MET A 25 41.32 -4.79 1.39
CA MET A 25 41.74 -5.52 0.20
C MET A 25 40.67 -6.51 -0.29
N ARG A 26 40.01 -7.22 0.64
CA ARG A 26 38.89 -8.10 0.30
C ARG A 26 37.69 -7.32 -0.23
N TYR A 27 37.31 -6.22 0.43
CA TYR A 27 36.22 -5.35 -0.01
C TYR A 27 36.46 -4.77 -1.40
N MET A 28 37.63 -4.20 -1.64
CA MET A 28 38.02 -3.64 -2.94
C MET A 28 38.02 -4.72 -4.02
N SER A 29 38.50 -5.93 -3.71
CA SER A 29 38.48 -7.06 -4.64
C SER A 29 37.05 -7.50 -4.98
N LEU A 30 36.12 -7.49 -4.02
CA LEU A 30 34.69 -7.74 -4.27
C LEU A 30 34.06 -6.63 -5.10
N ASN A 31 34.45 -5.37 -4.89
CA ASN A 31 33.95 -4.24 -5.67
C ASN A 31 34.42 -4.30 -7.13
N ASP A 32 35.69 -4.64 -7.36
CA ASP A 32 36.23 -4.87 -8.71
C ASP A 32 35.54 -6.06 -9.38
N LEU A 33 35.34 -7.15 -8.63
CA LEU A 33 34.59 -8.31 -9.09
C LEU A 33 33.16 -7.93 -9.51
N LEU A 34 32.46 -7.11 -8.72
CA LEU A 34 31.12 -6.63 -9.05
C LEU A 34 31.12 -5.85 -10.38
N GLY A 35 32.11 -4.98 -10.59
CA GLY A 35 32.30 -4.26 -11.86
C GLY A 35 32.44 -5.20 -13.05
N ILE A 36 33.26 -6.25 -12.91
CA ILE A 36 33.46 -7.27 -13.95
C ILE A 36 32.17 -8.06 -14.20
N LEU A 37 31.47 -8.48 -13.15
CA LEU A 37 30.22 -9.25 -13.27
C LEU A 37 29.09 -8.43 -13.90
N ASN A 38 29.08 -7.10 -13.76
CA ASN A 38 28.09 -6.24 -14.42
C ASN A 38 28.45 -5.95 -15.90
N SER A 39 29.71 -6.13 -16.29
CA SER A 39 30.15 -5.96 -17.68
C SER A 39 29.61 -7.06 -18.60
N PRO A 40 29.29 -6.77 -19.88
CA PRO A 40 28.99 -7.79 -20.89
C PRO A 40 30.16 -8.77 -21.12
N SER A 41 31.39 -8.38 -20.83
CA SER A 41 32.58 -9.21 -21.03
C SER A 41 32.64 -10.44 -20.11
N SER A 42 31.78 -10.53 -19.08
CA SER A 42 31.68 -11.70 -18.19
C SER A 42 30.66 -12.76 -18.65
N THR A 43 30.00 -12.56 -19.79
CA THR A 43 29.01 -13.51 -20.36
C THR A 43 29.58 -14.90 -20.64
N PHE A 44 30.89 -15.02 -20.87
CA PHE A 44 31.53 -16.32 -21.08
C PHE A 44 31.45 -17.26 -19.87
N LEU A 45 31.19 -16.72 -18.66
CA LEU A 45 31.02 -17.52 -17.44
C LEU A 45 29.86 -18.53 -17.56
N ALA A 46 28.87 -18.24 -18.41
CA ALA A 46 27.77 -19.16 -18.70
C ALA A 46 28.24 -20.47 -19.38
N HIS A 47 29.48 -20.49 -19.90
CA HIS A 47 30.12 -21.64 -20.52
C HIS A 47 31.39 -22.10 -19.78
N ASP A 48 31.79 -21.42 -18.70
CA ASP A 48 32.95 -21.78 -17.87
C ASP A 48 32.49 -22.28 -16.49
N GLN A 49 32.18 -23.58 -16.43
CA GLN A 49 31.73 -24.22 -15.20
C GLN A 49 32.77 -24.15 -14.08
N GLY A 50 34.06 -24.25 -14.41
CA GLY A 50 35.15 -24.21 -13.43
C GLY A 50 35.30 -22.83 -12.81
N GLY A 51 35.38 -21.79 -13.63
CA GLY A 51 35.52 -20.40 -13.18
C GLY A 51 34.30 -19.92 -12.39
N SER A 52 33.09 -20.18 -12.88
CA SER A 52 31.84 -19.80 -12.20
C SER A 52 31.68 -20.48 -10.84
N SER A 53 32.05 -21.77 -10.73
CA SER A 53 32.00 -22.50 -9.45
C SER A 53 33.06 -22.00 -8.47
N ALA A 54 34.28 -21.68 -8.93
CA ALA A 54 35.33 -21.11 -8.07
C ALA A 54 34.94 -19.73 -7.51
N LEU A 55 34.32 -18.88 -8.34
CA LEU A 55 33.77 -17.59 -7.91
C LEU A 55 32.67 -17.77 -6.87
N ALA A 56 31.75 -18.71 -7.10
CA ALA A 56 30.69 -19.04 -6.17
C ALA A 56 31.25 -19.48 -4.80
N GLU A 57 32.27 -20.35 -4.76
CA GLU A 57 32.92 -20.75 -3.50
C GLU A 57 33.56 -19.58 -2.75
N CYS A 58 34.19 -18.66 -3.48
CA CYS A 58 34.86 -17.52 -2.85
C CYS A 58 33.84 -16.53 -2.30
N LEU A 59 32.73 -16.30 -2.99
CA LEU A 59 31.63 -15.50 -2.46
C LEU A 59 30.98 -16.16 -1.24
N LEU A 60 30.79 -17.48 -1.25
CA LEU A 60 30.29 -18.21 -0.07
C LEU A 60 31.20 -18.03 1.15
N LYS A 61 32.52 -18.03 0.97
CA LYS A 61 33.47 -17.72 2.05
C LYS A 61 33.38 -16.27 2.50
N ALA A 62 33.23 -15.32 1.57
CA ALA A 62 33.10 -13.90 1.90
C ALA A 62 31.77 -13.55 2.61
N LEU A 63 30.72 -14.37 2.44
CA LEU A 63 29.50 -14.26 3.25
C LEU A 63 29.72 -14.62 4.73
N ASP A 64 30.77 -15.38 5.03
CA ASP A 64 31.20 -15.75 6.40
C ASP A 64 32.37 -14.86 6.89
N ASP A 65 32.59 -13.71 6.25
CA ASP A 65 33.62 -12.77 6.69
C ASP A 65 33.29 -12.19 8.08
N GLN A 66 34.30 -11.83 8.86
CA GLN A 66 34.09 -11.18 10.16
C GLN A 66 33.62 -9.72 10.03
N HIS A 67 33.76 -9.10 8.85
CA HIS A 67 33.42 -7.71 8.60
C HIS A 67 32.13 -7.59 7.78
N GLY A 68 31.13 -6.91 8.34
CA GLY A 68 29.82 -6.74 7.71
C GLY A 68 29.86 -6.06 6.33
N ASP A 69 30.81 -5.15 6.08
CA ASP A 69 30.94 -4.47 4.78
C ASP A 69 31.40 -5.43 3.67
N VAL A 70 32.27 -6.39 4.00
CA VAL A 70 32.71 -7.45 3.09
C VAL A 70 31.55 -8.41 2.80
N GLN A 71 30.80 -8.82 3.83
CA GLN A 71 29.59 -9.65 3.66
C GLN A 71 28.56 -8.97 2.75
N ASN A 72 28.27 -7.69 3.00
CA ASN A 72 27.32 -6.90 2.22
C ASN A 72 27.76 -6.74 0.76
N GLN A 73 29.06 -6.54 0.53
CA GLN A 73 29.58 -6.44 -0.83
C GLN A 73 29.55 -7.81 -1.54
N ALA A 74 29.80 -8.91 -0.83
CA ALA A 74 29.68 -10.26 -1.37
C ALA A 74 28.24 -10.60 -1.79
N LEU A 75 27.24 -10.17 -1.01
CA LEU A 75 25.82 -10.30 -1.36
C LEU A 75 25.51 -9.64 -2.71
N LYS A 76 26.02 -8.41 -2.95
CA LYS A 76 25.80 -7.69 -4.21
C LYS A 76 26.37 -8.43 -5.43
N CYS A 77 27.48 -9.15 -5.26
CA CYS A 77 28.10 -9.93 -6.33
C CYS A 77 27.29 -11.17 -6.74
N LEU A 78 26.47 -11.73 -5.84
CA LEU A 78 25.71 -12.96 -6.13
C LEU A 78 24.70 -12.77 -7.26
N GLY A 79 23.96 -11.66 -7.28
CA GLY A 79 22.90 -11.40 -8.26
C GLY A 79 23.42 -11.42 -9.71
N PRO A 80 24.42 -10.60 -10.07
CA PRO A 80 25.03 -10.61 -11.40
C PRO A 80 25.72 -11.94 -11.75
N LEU A 81 26.28 -12.65 -10.76
CA LEU A 81 26.92 -13.95 -10.96
C LEU A 81 25.89 -15.03 -11.34
N VAL A 82 24.79 -15.18 -10.60
CA VAL A 82 23.81 -16.26 -10.85
C VAL A 82 23.13 -16.17 -12.22
N LEU A 83 23.03 -14.96 -12.78
CA LEU A 83 22.56 -14.72 -14.15
C LEU A 83 23.50 -15.25 -15.23
N ARG A 84 24.76 -15.53 -14.87
CA ARG A 84 25.84 -15.97 -15.76
C ARG A 84 26.35 -17.37 -15.40
N MET A 85 25.68 -18.07 -14.48
CA MET A 85 26.08 -19.42 -14.08
C MET A 85 25.39 -20.48 -14.94
N PRO A 86 26.10 -21.56 -15.29
CA PRO A 86 25.45 -22.78 -15.77
C PRO A 86 24.49 -23.35 -14.72
N PHE A 87 23.44 -24.04 -15.19
CA PHE A 87 22.41 -24.64 -14.35
C PHE A 87 22.97 -25.52 -13.21
N GLU A 88 23.88 -26.45 -13.52
CA GLU A 88 24.44 -27.37 -12.51
C GLU A 88 25.22 -26.61 -11.43
N SER A 89 25.95 -25.56 -11.80
CA SER A 89 26.68 -24.72 -10.84
C SER A 89 25.73 -23.90 -9.97
N LEU A 90 24.62 -23.40 -10.52
CA LEU A 90 23.59 -22.68 -9.76
C LEU A 90 22.92 -23.59 -8.73
N ALA A 91 22.56 -24.82 -9.12
CA ALA A 91 21.96 -25.80 -8.21
C ALA A 91 22.91 -26.15 -7.06
N LEU A 92 24.20 -26.37 -7.35
CA LEU A 92 25.23 -26.61 -6.34
C LEU A 92 25.46 -25.41 -5.40
N LEU A 93 25.41 -24.18 -5.92
CA LEU A 93 25.51 -22.98 -5.09
C LEU A 93 24.34 -22.89 -4.10
N LEU A 94 23.10 -23.10 -4.56
CA LEU A 94 21.92 -23.11 -3.70
C LEU A 94 22.02 -24.20 -2.62
N GLU A 95 22.49 -25.39 -2.98
CA GLU A 95 22.71 -26.49 -2.04
C GLU A 95 23.76 -26.14 -0.98
N LYS A 96 24.90 -25.54 -1.37
CA LYS A 96 25.93 -25.12 -0.42
C LYS A 96 25.46 -24.00 0.50
N LEU A 97 24.74 -23.02 -0.03
CA LEU A 97 24.21 -21.90 0.74
C LEU A 97 23.14 -22.34 1.76
N THR A 98 22.28 -23.29 1.39
CA THR A 98 21.32 -23.93 2.31
C THR A 98 21.94 -24.88 3.33
N ASN A 99 23.22 -25.25 3.16
CA ASN A 99 23.98 -25.93 4.21
C ASN A 99 24.57 -24.92 5.20
N LEU A 100 24.94 -23.71 4.75
CA LEU A 100 25.38 -22.64 5.64
C LEU A 100 24.25 -22.17 6.58
N THR A 101 22.99 -22.20 6.14
CA THR A 101 21.84 -21.92 7.02
C THR A 101 21.67 -22.95 8.15
N ALA A 102 22.26 -24.14 8.01
CA ALA A 102 22.28 -25.17 9.06
C ALA A 102 23.51 -25.06 9.97
N SER A 103 24.41 -24.10 9.72
CA SER A 103 25.60 -23.90 10.55
C SER A 103 25.23 -23.39 11.93
N GLN A 104 25.89 -23.93 12.95
CA GLN A 104 25.72 -23.48 14.34
C GLN A 104 26.56 -22.25 14.67
N THR A 105 27.64 -22.00 13.92
CA THR A 105 28.64 -20.97 14.20
C THR A 105 28.38 -19.65 13.49
N ILE A 106 27.57 -19.67 12.42
CA ILE A 106 27.30 -18.51 11.56
C ILE A 106 25.92 -17.96 11.91
N ASP A 107 25.78 -16.63 11.86
CA ASP A 107 24.47 -16.01 11.84
C ASP A 107 23.70 -16.45 10.58
N THR A 108 22.59 -17.16 10.78
CA THR A 108 21.81 -17.71 9.68
C THR A 108 21.06 -16.62 8.90
N SER A 109 21.00 -15.38 9.40
CA SER A 109 20.39 -14.23 8.72
C SER A 109 21.08 -13.92 7.38
N VAL A 110 22.42 -14.01 7.32
CA VAL A 110 23.21 -13.68 6.12
C VAL A 110 23.02 -14.72 5.01
N PRO A 111 23.15 -16.04 5.24
CA PRO A 111 22.85 -17.05 4.23
C PRO A 111 21.38 -17.03 3.76
N ASN A 112 20.42 -16.76 4.64
CA ASN A 112 19.01 -16.61 4.24
C ASN A 112 18.80 -15.37 3.36
N THR A 113 19.46 -14.26 3.68
CA THR A 113 19.44 -13.03 2.87
C THR A 113 20.06 -13.28 1.49
N ALA A 114 21.17 -14.02 1.42
CA ALA A 114 21.79 -14.43 0.17
C ALA A 114 20.83 -15.29 -0.69
N LEU A 115 20.11 -16.24 -0.08
CA LEU A 115 19.12 -17.05 -0.78
C LEU A 115 18.00 -16.19 -1.38
N ARG A 116 17.46 -15.23 -0.61
CA ARG A 116 16.45 -14.29 -1.11
C ARG A 116 16.99 -13.47 -2.29
N TYR A 117 18.20 -12.93 -2.14
CA TYR A 117 18.85 -12.11 -3.18
C TYR A 117 19.04 -12.90 -4.48
N ILE A 118 19.50 -14.16 -4.40
CA ILE A 118 19.63 -15.05 -5.55
C ILE A 118 18.26 -15.32 -6.18
N VAL A 119 17.26 -15.74 -5.40
CA VAL A 119 15.91 -16.07 -5.91
C VAL A 119 15.26 -14.87 -6.58
N THR A 120 15.49 -13.65 -6.08
CA THR A 120 15.00 -12.40 -6.70
C THR A 120 15.71 -12.07 -8.01
N ALA A 121 17.02 -12.36 -8.12
CA ALA A 121 17.81 -12.07 -9.31
C ALA A 121 17.52 -13.03 -10.47
N LEU A 122 17.10 -14.26 -10.20
CA LEU A 122 16.90 -15.29 -11.21
C LEU A 122 15.77 -14.95 -12.21
N PRO A 123 15.90 -15.39 -13.49
CA PRO A 123 14.82 -15.27 -14.48
C PRO A 123 13.53 -15.93 -13.99
N ARG A 124 12.40 -15.21 -14.10
CA ARG A 124 11.10 -15.63 -13.56
C ARG A 124 10.01 -15.72 -14.64
N PRO A 125 8.98 -16.57 -14.46
CA PRO A 125 7.82 -16.60 -15.34
C PRO A 125 7.11 -15.24 -15.39
N GLN A 126 6.64 -14.83 -16.58
CA GLN A 126 5.85 -13.62 -16.77
C GLN A 126 4.35 -13.95 -16.81
N ALA A 127 3.54 -13.12 -16.16
CA ALA A 127 2.09 -13.33 -16.11
C ALA A 127 1.46 -13.32 -17.51
N GLY A 128 0.66 -14.34 -17.82
CA GLY A 128 -0.04 -14.47 -19.09
C GLY A 128 0.82 -14.92 -20.28
N GLN A 129 2.08 -15.31 -20.05
CA GLN A 129 2.98 -15.85 -21.06
C GLN A 129 3.50 -17.24 -20.66
N PRO A 130 3.82 -18.12 -21.63
CA PRO A 130 4.52 -19.36 -21.32
C PRO A 130 5.89 -19.04 -20.70
N PRO A 131 6.37 -19.87 -19.75
CA PRO A 131 7.66 -19.64 -19.12
C PRO A 131 8.80 -19.72 -20.14
N SER A 132 9.74 -18.78 -20.06
CA SER A 132 10.94 -18.83 -20.91
C SER A 132 11.82 -20.03 -20.54
N GLN A 133 12.74 -20.39 -21.43
CA GLN A 133 13.69 -21.46 -21.18
C GLN A 133 14.58 -21.13 -19.98
N GLU A 134 15.02 -19.87 -19.86
CA GLU A 134 15.83 -19.39 -18.75
C GLU A 134 15.07 -19.45 -17.43
N ALA A 135 13.78 -19.05 -17.42
CA ALA A 135 12.93 -19.15 -16.23
C ALA A 135 12.69 -20.61 -15.80
N THR A 136 12.54 -21.52 -16.76
CA THR A 136 12.38 -22.96 -16.51
C THR A 136 13.67 -23.58 -15.96
N MET A 137 14.83 -23.18 -16.47
CA MET A 137 16.14 -23.63 -15.97
C MET A 137 16.41 -23.09 -14.56
N ALA A 138 16.14 -21.80 -14.33
CA ALA A 138 16.27 -21.18 -13.01
C ALA A 138 15.36 -21.87 -11.99
N TYR A 139 14.10 -22.10 -12.35
CA TYR A 139 13.16 -22.84 -11.53
C TYR A 139 13.64 -24.25 -11.21
N SER A 140 14.18 -24.96 -12.20
CA SER A 140 14.71 -26.32 -12.00
C SER A 140 15.83 -26.34 -10.94
N ALA A 141 16.62 -25.27 -10.83
CA ALA A 141 17.70 -25.19 -9.85
C ALA A 141 17.15 -24.93 -8.45
N VAL A 142 16.12 -24.08 -8.34
CA VAL A 142 15.39 -23.83 -7.09
C VAL A 142 14.65 -25.09 -6.60
N SER A 143 13.96 -25.79 -7.51
CA SER A 143 13.26 -27.05 -7.27
C SER A 143 14.19 -28.16 -6.78
N ARG A 144 15.42 -28.24 -7.31
CA ARG A 144 16.41 -29.25 -6.91
C ARG A 144 17.21 -28.87 -5.66
N GLY A 145 17.67 -27.62 -5.56
CA GLY A 145 18.65 -27.20 -4.56
C GLY A 145 18.06 -26.54 -3.31
N LEU A 146 16.89 -25.89 -3.42
CA LEU A 146 16.33 -25.07 -2.33
C LEU A 146 15.05 -25.64 -1.73
N ILE A 147 14.05 -26.01 -2.54
CA ILE A 147 12.75 -26.49 -2.02
C ILE A 147 12.89 -27.69 -1.07
N PRO A 148 13.68 -28.74 -1.39
CA PRO A 148 13.86 -29.88 -0.48
C PRO A 148 14.49 -29.48 0.85
N ARG A 149 15.37 -28.46 0.85
CA ARG A 149 16.02 -27.93 2.05
C ARG A 149 15.11 -27.05 2.88
N LEU A 150 14.15 -26.34 2.27
CA LEU A 150 13.11 -25.61 2.98
C LEU A 150 12.20 -26.57 3.75
N THR A 151 11.71 -27.63 3.10
CA THR A 151 10.69 -28.51 3.67
C THR A 151 11.28 -29.59 4.57
N GLY A 152 12.43 -30.16 4.20
CA GLY A 152 13.09 -31.26 4.91
C GLY A 152 12.20 -32.49 5.15
N PRO A 153 12.72 -33.50 5.87
CA PRO A 153 14.14 -33.80 6.02
C PRO A 153 14.76 -34.34 4.72
N THR A 154 16.03 -33.98 4.44
CA THR A 154 16.78 -34.47 3.25
C THR A 154 18.02 -35.27 3.65
N PRO A 155 18.42 -36.32 2.91
CA PRO A 155 19.69 -37.01 3.14
C PRO A 155 20.88 -36.03 3.07
N SER A 156 21.81 -36.12 4.02
CA SER A 156 23.02 -35.29 3.99
C SER A 156 23.97 -35.73 2.86
N PRO A 157 24.44 -34.82 1.99
CA PRO A 157 25.45 -35.15 0.97
C PRO A 157 26.85 -35.34 1.57
N THR A 158 27.13 -34.77 2.74
CA THR A 158 28.49 -34.58 3.29
C THR A 158 28.72 -35.24 4.65
N SER A 159 27.67 -35.74 5.33
CA SER A 159 27.79 -36.42 6.62
C SER A 159 27.69 -37.94 6.47
N ARG A 160 28.27 -38.67 7.44
CA ARG A 160 28.35 -40.14 7.51
C ARG A 160 27.03 -40.79 7.06
N ARG A 161 27.12 -41.87 6.26
CA ARG A 161 25.97 -42.65 5.73
C ARG A 161 24.82 -42.69 6.75
N GLY A 162 23.70 -42.03 6.43
CA GLY A 162 22.48 -42.03 7.25
C GLY A 162 22.16 -40.74 8.00
N SER A 163 23.00 -39.70 7.96
CA SER A 163 22.69 -38.41 8.59
C SER A 163 21.59 -37.67 7.82
N ILE A 164 20.51 -37.31 8.52
CA ILE A 164 19.39 -36.53 8.00
C ILE A 164 19.64 -35.05 8.28
N VAL A 165 19.54 -34.19 7.25
CA VAL A 165 19.59 -32.74 7.43
C VAL A 165 18.17 -32.21 7.60
N LYS A 166 17.97 -31.51 8.70
CA LYS A 166 16.71 -30.87 9.05
C LYS A 166 16.31 -29.81 8.01
N GLY A 167 15.02 -29.67 7.75
CA GLY A 167 14.47 -28.59 6.92
C GLY A 167 14.64 -27.23 7.58
N MET A 168 14.81 -26.17 6.78
CA MET A 168 14.98 -24.79 7.27
C MET A 168 13.74 -24.26 7.99
N LEU A 169 12.55 -24.80 7.69
CA LEU A 169 11.28 -24.42 8.30
C LEU A 169 10.94 -25.22 9.56
N GLU A 170 11.71 -26.26 9.87
CA GLU A 170 11.47 -27.05 11.08
C GLU A 170 12.05 -26.36 12.32
N LYS A 171 11.40 -26.52 13.47
CA LYS A 171 11.79 -25.87 14.74
C LYS A 171 13.17 -26.32 15.23
N ASP A 172 14.15 -25.44 15.32
CA ASP A 172 15.41 -25.73 16.00
C ASP A 172 15.20 -25.81 17.53
N PRO A 173 15.74 -26.83 18.23
CA PRO A 173 15.56 -26.96 19.68
C PRO A 173 16.15 -25.80 20.50
N LEU A 174 17.19 -25.14 19.99
CA LEU A 174 17.90 -24.03 20.66
C LEU A 174 17.47 -22.67 20.10
N LYS A 175 17.39 -22.54 18.78
CA LYS A 175 17.11 -21.27 18.09
C LYS A 175 15.63 -21.04 17.78
N GLY A 176 14.77 -22.05 17.93
CA GLY A 176 13.36 -21.97 17.55
C GLY A 176 13.15 -21.99 16.04
N PHE A 177 12.06 -21.38 15.57
CA PHE A 177 11.78 -21.25 14.13
C PHE A 177 12.51 -20.02 13.55
N SER A 178 13.01 -20.15 12.32
CA SER A 178 13.63 -19.03 11.60
C SER A 178 12.58 -18.24 10.81
N SER A 179 12.37 -16.97 11.17
CA SER A 179 11.56 -16.03 10.39
C SER A 179 12.14 -15.77 9.00
N ASP A 180 13.48 -15.80 8.87
CA ASP A 180 14.17 -15.55 7.60
C ASP A 180 13.98 -16.71 6.62
N ALA A 181 13.95 -17.96 7.12
CA ALA A 181 13.64 -19.12 6.29
C ALA A 181 12.21 -19.05 5.70
N ILE A 182 11.26 -18.49 6.45
CA ILE A 182 9.89 -18.26 5.96
C ILE A 182 9.90 -17.19 4.85
N ASP A 183 10.70 -16.13 4.99
CA ASP A 183 10.85 -15.12 3.92
C ASP A 183 11.49 -15.70 2.65
N VAL A 184 12.44 -16.63 2.78
CA VAL A 184 12.99 -17.36 1.63
C VAL A 184 11.87 -18.14 0.92
N LEU A 185 11.01 -18.84 1.66
CA LEU A 185 9.85 -19.53 1.08
C LEU A 185 8.89 -18.55 0.38
N ILE A 186 8.53 -17.43 1.02
CA ILE A 186 7.65 -16.41 0.41
C ILE A 186 8.27 -15.89 -0.89
N GLN A 187 9.59 -15.65 -0.90
CA GLN A 187 10.30 -15.19 -2.09
C GLN A 187 10.28 -16.23 -3.21
N VAL A 188 10.46 -17.52 -2.89
CA VAL A 188 10.36 -18.62 -3.86
C VAL A 188 8.96 -18.68 -4.46
N VAL A 189 7.91 -18.64 -3.64
CA VAL A 189 6.51 -18.67 -4.11
C VAL A 189 6.19 -17.44 -4.96
N THR A 190 6.65 -16.25 -4.55
CA THR A 190 6.40 -15.01 -5.29
C THR A 190 7.11 -14.98 -6.64
N CYS A 191 8.33 -15.50 -6.73
CA CYS A 191 9.09 -15.53 -7.99
C CYS A 191 8.67 -16.67 -8.92
N PHE A 192 8.40 -17.86 -8.38
CA PHE A 192 8.27 -19.11 -9.16
C PHE A 192 6.93 -19.82 -8.98
N GLY A 193 5.97 -19.22 -8.28
CA GLY A 193 4.68 -19.84 -7.94
C GLY A 193 3.95 -20.54 -9.09
N PRO A 194 3.85 -19.95 -10.31
CA PRO A 194 3.23 -20.62 -11.45
C PRO A 194 3.92 -21.90 -11.94
N LEU A 195 5.18 -22.14 -11.53
CA LEU A 195 5.97 -23.31 -11.90
C LEU A 195 6.06 -24.36 -10.80
N LEU A 196 5.58 -24.05 -9.59
CA LEU A 196 5.58 -24.98 -8.46
C LEU A 196 4.72 -26.21 -8.75
N LYS A 197 5.28 -27.41 -8.53
CA LYS A 197 4.56 -28.67 -8.74
C LYS A 197 3.70 -28.98 -7.52
N GLU A 198 2.64 -29.76 -7.71
CA GLU A 198 1.73 -30.13 -6.63
C GLU A 198 2.41 -30.78 -5.40
N PRO A 199 3.41 -31.68 -5.55
CA PRO A 199 4.12 -32.24 -4.39
C PRO A 199 4.91 -31.19 -3.61
N GLU A 200 5.47 -30.20 -4.31
CA GLU A 200 6.26 -29.12 -3.71
C GLU A 200 5.33 -28.17 -2.95
N LEU A 201 4.21 -27.77 -3.56
CA LEU A 201 3.17 -26.97 -2.89
C LEU A 201 2.66 -27.65 -1.62
N SER A 202 2.43 -28.96 -1.68
CA SER A 202 1.93 -29.74 -0.55
C SER A 202 2.97 -29.85 0.56
N ALA A 203 4.24 -30.10 0.21
CA ALA A 203 5.34 -30.14 1.17
C ALA A 203 5.55 -28.78 1.85
N LEU A 204 5.58 -27.68 1.09
CA LEU A 204 5.71 -26.32 1.62
C LEU A 204 4.54 -25.96 2.53
N GLN A 205 3.30 -26.27 2.12
CA GLN A 205 2.10 -26.06 2.93
C GLN A 205 2.16 -26.85 4.24
N ASN A 206 2.56 -28.11 4.22
CA ASN A 206 2.67 -28.92 5.43
C ASN A 206 3.76 -28.37 6.38
N SER A 207 4.91 -27.97 5.85
CA SER A 207 5.99 -27.37 6.65
C SER A 207 5.52 -26.08 7.31
N VAL A 208 4.87 -25.17 6.57
CA VAL A 208 4.37 -23.90 7.14
C VAL A 208 3.24 -24.14 8.16
N MET A 209 2.34 -25.09 7.90
CA MET A 209 1.30 -25.47 8.86
C MET A 209 1.89 -26.03 10.15
N SER A 210 3.01 -26.77 10.10
CA SER A 210 3.67 -27.24 11.33
C SER A 210 4.16 -26.10 12.25
N ILE A 211 4.41 -24.92 11.68
CA ILE A 211 4.75 -23.70 12.42
C ILE A 211 3.50 -23.09 13.04
N ILE A 212 2.42 -22.96 12.26
CA ILE A 212 1.12 -22.41 12.71
C ILE A 212 0.49 -23.29 13.80
N ASP A 213 0.66 -24.61 13.68
CA ASP A 213 0.20 -25.62 14.63
C ASP A 213 1.01 -25.62 15.94
N ASN A 214 2.07 -24.82 16.04
CA ASN A 214 2.94 -24.77 17.21
C ASN A 214 2.69 -23.51 18.06
N ASP A 215 2.06 -23.67 19.22
CA ASP A 215 1.76 -22.57 20.15
C ASP A 215 2.99 -21.83 20.70
N THR A 216 4.18 -22.43 20.58
CA THR A 216 5.45 -21.80 21.00
C THR A 216 6.16 -21.07 19.87
N ALA A 217 5.56 -21.01 18.66
CA ALA A 217 6.05 -20.14 17.61
C ALA A 217 5.88 -18.67 18.02
N GLY A 218 6.97 -17.89 17.95
CA GLY A 218 6.93 -16.47 18.27
C GLY A 218 5.99 -15.70 17.34
N THR A 219 5.41 -14.59 17.82
CA THR A 219 4.42 -13.79 17.09
C THR A 219 4.87 -13.38 15.68
N VAL A 220 6.13 -12.96 15.53
CA VAL A 220 6.74 -12.60 14.24
C VAL A 220 6.77 -13.79 13.27
N VAL A 221 7.17 -14.97 13.77
CA VAL A 221 7.24 -16.20 12.97
C VAL A 221 5.83 -16.62 12.53
N THR A 222 4.85 -16.58 13.44
CA THR A 222 3.46 -16.92 13.13
C THR A 222 2.87 -15.98 12.09
N LYS A 223 3.07 -14.67 12.22
CA LYS A 223 2.61 -13.68 11.21
C LYS A 223 3.21 -13.97 9.83
N ARG A 224 4.50 -14.28 9.76
CA ARG A 224 5.17 -14.64 8.51
C ARG A 224 4.68 -15.98 7.95
N ALA A 225 4.43 -16.97 8.80
CA ALA A 225 3.87 -18.26 8.39
C ALA A 225 2.45 -18.10 7.80
N LEU A 226 1.61 -17.23 8.37
CA LEU A 226 0.29 -16.89 7.82
C LEU A 226 0.40 -16.19 6.45
N ALA A 227 1.36 -15.28 6.29
CA ALA A 227 1.66 -14.66 5.00
C ALA A 227 2.13 -15.71 3.96
N ALA A 228 2.95 -16.68 4.37
CA ALA A 228 3.39 -17.79 3.53
C ALA A 228 2.24 -18.69 3.06
N ILE A 229 1.31 -19.06 3.95
CA ILE A 229 0.08 -19.78 3.55
C ILE A 229 -0.72 -18.96 2.55
N SER A 230 -0.89 -17.66 2.80
CA SER A 230 -1.64 -16.77 1.91
C SER A 230 -1.03 -16.72 0.50
N ALA A 231 0.30 -16.70 0.40
CA ALA A 231 1.02 -16.75 -0.88
C ALA A 231 0.88 -18.12 -1.58
N LEU A 232 1.01 -19.23 -0.83
CA LEU A 232 0.89 -20.60 -1.38
C LEU A 232 -0.49 -20.89 -1.96
N VAL A 233 -1.55 -20.49 -1.24
CA VAL A 233 -2.95 -20.74 -1.60
C VAL A 233 -3.33 -20.16 -2.96
N PHE A 234 -2.70 -19.06 -3.37
CA PHE A 234 -2.91 -18.48 -4.69
C PHE A 234 -2.61 -19.48 -5.82
N HIS A 235 -1.62 -20.36 -5.60
CA HIS A 235 -1.13 -21.34 -6.56
C HIS A 235 -1.75 -22.74 -6.43
N PHE A 236 -2.63 -22.98 -5.44
CA PHE A 236 -3.29 -24.29 -5.29
C PHE A 236 -4.29 -24.56 -6.41
N SER A 237 -4.36 -25.81 -6.85
CA SER A 237 -5.52 -26.31 -7.59
C SER A 237 -6.75 -26.40 -6.67
N ASP A 238 -7.96 -26.44 -7.24
CA ASP A 238 -9.19 -26.56 -6.44
C ASP A 238 -9.19 -27.83 -5.58
N ALA A 239 -8.59 -28.92 -6.08
CA ALA A 239 -8.42 -30.16 -5.33
C ALA A 239 -7.49 -29.98 -4.12
N GLN A 240 -6.35 -29.29 -4.30
CA GLN A 240 -5.42 -28.99 -3.21
C GLN A 240 -6.04 -28.07 -2.17
N LEU A 241 -6.77 -27.03 -2.59
CA LEU A 241 -7.46 -26.14 -1.66
C LEU A 241 -8.52 -26.89 -0.85
N SER A 242 -9.29 -27.78 -1.50
CA SER A 242 -10.27 -28.63 -0.81
C SER A 242 -9.62 -29.55 0.22
N ALA A 243 -8.50 -30.19 -0.13
CA ALA A 243 -7.73 -31.00 0.81
C ALA A 243 -7.18 -30.17 1.99
N PHE A 244 -6.68 -28.96 1.72
CA PHE A 244 -6.19 -28.04 2.73
C PHE A 244 -7.30 -27.62 3.71
N VAL A 245 -8.47 -27.25 3.19
CA VAL A 245 -9.66 -26.93 4.00
C VAL A 245 -10.08 -28.13 4.85
N GLY A 246 -10.10 -29.34 4.29
CA GLY A 246 -10.35 -30.56 5.06
C GLY A 246 -9.38 -30.74 6.23
N GLY A 247 -8.10 -30.44 6.01
CA GLY A 247 -7.07 -30.44 7.05
C GLY A 247 -7.27 -29.37 8.14
N LEU A 248 -7.83 -28.21 7.80
CA LEU A 248 -8.20 -27.18 8.78
C LEU A 248 -9.40 -27.63 9.63
N VAL A 249 -10.42 -28.22 9.02
CA VAL A 249 -11.58 -28.78 9.73
C VAL A 249 -11.15 -29.84 10.74
N GLN A 250 -10.22 -30.72 10.37
CA GLN A 250 -9.67 -31.72 11.30
C GLN A 250 -8.97 -31.06 12.50
N ARG A 251 -8.20 -29.98 12.27
CA ARG A 251 -7.52 -29.23 13.34
C ARG A 251 -8.50 -28.52 14.27
N PHE A 252 -9.53 -27.88 13.71
CA PHE A 252 -10.58 -27.24 14.52
C PHE A 252 -11.35 -28.23 15.40
N ASN A 253 -11.52 -29.47 14.93
CA ASN A 253 -12.16 -30.54 15.69
C ASN A 253 -11.21 -31.26 16.66
N SER A 254 -9.96 -30.83 16.80
CA SER A 254 -9.01 -31.42 17.75
C SER A 254 -9.49 -31.22 19.19
N THR A 255 -9.51 -32.31 19.97
CA THR A 255 -9.95 -32.29 21.38
C THR A 255 -9.01 -31.52 22.30
N GLN A 256 -7.80 -31.20 21.85
CA GLN A 256 -6.77 -30.46 22.60
C GLN A 256 -6.46 -29.08 21.99
N LEU A 257 -7.41 -28.51 21.23
CA LEU A 257 -7.21 -27.22 20.58
C LEU A 257 -7.10 -26.07 21.61
N SER A 258 -5.91 -25.50 21.76
CA SER A 258 -5.68 -24.35 22.63
C SER A 258 -6.36 -23.08 22.08
N THR A 259 -6.54 -22.06 22.91
CA THR A 259 -7.09 -20.77 22.48
C THR A 259 -6.17 -20.05 21.51
N VAL A 260 -4.85 -20.19 21.69
CA VAL A 260 -3.81 -19.60 20.82
C VAL A 260 -3.81 -20.30 19.46
N HIS A 261 -3.78 -21.64 19.44
CA HIS A 261 -3.86 -22.41 18.20
C HIS A 261 -5.15 -22.12 17.45
N ARG A 262 -6.29 -22.03 18.15
CA ARG A 262 -7.58 -21.66 17.55
C ARG A 262 -7.52 -20.29 16.85
N ARG A 263 -6.91 -19.27 17.46
CA ARG A 263 -6.72 -17.96 16.83
C ARG A 263 -5.84 -18.05 15.58
N HIS A 264 -4.75 -18.81 15.63
CA HIS A 264 -3.88 -19.01 14.47
C HIS A 264 -4.61 -19.70 13.31
N LEU A 265 -5.45 -20.69 13.58
CA LEU A 265 -6.25 -21.36 12.56
C LEU A 265 -7.32 -20.43 11.97
N ILE A 266 -7.95 -19.60 12.80
CA ILE A 266 -8.88 -18.55 12.34
C ILE A 266 -8.13 -17.58 11.43
N ALA A 267 -6.96 -17.08 11.84
CA ALA A 267 -6.13 -16.20 11.02
C ALA A 267 -5.70 -16.86 9.70
N ALA A 268 -5.41 -18.17 9.69
CA ALA A 268 -5.12 -18.91 8.46
C ALA A 268 -6.31 -18.95 7.51
N VAL A 269 -7.53 -19.16 8.02
CA VAL A 269 -8.77 -19.08 7.22
C VAL A 269 -8.97 -17.67 6.67
N GLY A 270 -8.71 -16.64 7.48
CA GLY A 270 -8.75 -15.24 7.04
C GLY A 270 -7.75 -14.95 5.91
N GLY A 271 -6.54 -15.50 6.01
CA GLY A 271 -5.52 -15.42 4.96
C GLY A 271 -5.97 -16.02 3.63
N ILE A 272 -6.59 -17.20 3.66
CA ILE A 272 -7.16 -17.86 2.46
C ILE A 272 -8.27 -17.00 1.84
N ALA A 273 -9.19 -16.52 2.67
CA ALA A 273 -10.30 -15.68 2.24
C ALA A 273 -9.82 -14.39 1.57
N LYS A 274 -8.73 -13.80 2.08
CA LYS A 274 -8.11 -12.59 1.55
C LYS A 274 -7.32 -12.85 0.27
N SER A 275 -6.55 -13.94 0.18
CA SER A 275 -5.67 -14.18 -0.97
C SER A 275 -6.37 -14.83 -2.17
N ALA A 276 -7.41 -15.63 -1.94
CA ALA A 276 -8.12 -16.35 -2.99
C ALA A 276 -9.65 -16.40 -2.75
N PRO A 277 -10.34 -15.23 -2.68
CA PRO A 277 -11.77 -15.16 -2.32
C PRO A 277 -12.66 -15.98 -3.26
N ALA A 278 -12.37 -15.98 -4.56
CA ALA A 278 -13.14 -16.75 -5.55
C ALA A 278 -13.02 -18.26 -5.33
N LYS A 279 -11.82 -18.75 -4.98
CA LYS A 279 -11.59 -20.18 -4.69
C LYS A 279 -12.09 -20.58 -3.29
N PHE A 280 -12.11 -19.65 -2.34
CA PHE A 280 -12.57 -19.88 -0.98
C PHE A 280 -14.09 -19.99 -0.85
N GLY A 281 -14.85 -19.26 -1.67
CA GLY A 281 -16.33 -19.19 -1.59
C GLY A 281 -17.05 -20.54 -1.41
N PRO A 282 -16.71 -21.60 -2.18
CA PRO A 282 -17.31 -22.93 -2.01
C PRO A 282 -17.04 -23.61 -0.66
N HIS A 283 -15.95 -23.24 0.03
CA HIS A 283 -15.50 -23.84 1.29
C HIS A 283 -16.02 -23.12 2.54
N LEU A 284 -16.58 -21.93 2.36
CA LEU A 284 -17.08 -21.09 3.43
C LEU A 284 -18.14 -21.76 4.32
N PRO A 285 -19.18 -22.45 3.80
CA PRO A 285 -20.17 -23.10 4.66
C PRO A 285 -19.56 -24.15 5.59
N THR A 286 -18.43 -24.75 5.19
CA THR A 286 -17.72 -25.76 5.98
C THR A 286 -16.93 -25.14 7.13
N LEU A 287 -16.31 -23.98 6.91
CA LEU A 287 -15.41 -23.35 7.90
C LEU A 287 -16.10 -22.33 8.80
N ALA A 288 -17.18 -21.71 8.33
CA ALA A 288 -17.88 -20.67 9.07
C ALA A 288 -18.33 -21.05 10.50
N PRO A 289 -18.89 -22.27 10.74
CA PRO A 289 -19.30 -22.66 12.09
C PRO A 289 -18.18 -22.59 13.14
N PHE A 290 -16.95 -22.95 12.75
CA PHE A 290 -15.80 -22.91 13.67
C PHE A 290 -15.43 -21.49 14.08
N ILE A 291 -15.60 -20.53 13.18
CA ILE A 291 -15.28 -19.12 13.43
C ILE A 291 -16.34 -18.49 14.32
N PHE A 292 -17.62 -18.71 14.04
CA PHE A 292 -18.71 -18.23 14.89
C PHE A 292 -18.66 -18.84 16.29
N SER A 293 -18.30 -20.13 16.41
CA SER A 293 -18.16 -20.79 17.72
C SER A 293 -17.11 -20.14 18.63
N ALA A 294 -16.13 -19.46 18.04
CA ALA A 294 -15.07 -18.81 18.79
C ALA A 294 -15.47 -17.43 19.35
N VAL A 295 -16.57 -16.83 18.85
CA VAL A 295 -17.05 -15.49 19.21
C VAL A 295 -17.97 -15.49 20.46
N GLY A 296 -18.57 -16.63 20.83
CA GLY A 296 -19.36 -16.82 22.07
C GLY A 296 -20.77 -16.21 22.07
N GLU A 297 -21.74 -16.88 22.69
CA GLU A 297 -23.15 -16.46 22.74
C GLU A 297 -23.40 -15.20 23.59
N ASP A 298 -22.55 -14.91 24.57
CA ASP A 298 -22.71 -13.75 25.47
C ASP A 298 -22.22 -12.41 24.88
N ASN A 299 -21.45 -12.44 23.79
CA ASN A 299 -20.92 -11.23 23.14
C ASN A 299 -21.74 -10.79 21.91
N LEU A 300 -22.72 -11.60 21.49
CA LEU A 300 -23.55 -11.31 20.32
C LEU A 300 -24.43 -10.05 20.47
N PRO A 301 -25.01 -9.70 21.64
CA PRO A 301 -25.84 -8.49 21.73
C PRO A 301 -25.04 -7.19 21.60
N GLN A 302 -23.84 -7.11 22.20
CA GLN A 302 -22.96 -5.93 22.12
C GLN A 302 -22.19 -5.85 20.79
N ALA A 303 -21.86 -6.99 20.18
CA ALA A 303 -21.30 -7.00 18.82
C ALA A 303 -22.37 -6.70 17.75
N ALA A 304 -23.63 -7.12 17.93
CA ALA A 304 -24.70 -6.87 16.97
C ALA A 304 -25.16 -5.39 16.94
N GLU A 305 -25.11 -4.68 18.07
CA GLU A 305 -25.40 -3.23 18.12
C GLU A 305 -24.32 -2.37 17.47
N SER A 306 -23.09 -2.88 17.37
CA SER A 306 -21.94 -2.15 16.80
C SER A 306 -21.62 -2.50 15.36
N LEU A 307 -22.17 -3.59 14.79
CA LEU A 307 -21.75 -4.13 13.48
C LEU A 307 -22.79 -4.09 12.37
N LEU A 308 -24.06 -3.78 12.61
CA LEU A 308 -25.08 -3.79 11.56
C LEU A 308 -26.10 -2.64 11.71
N PRO A 309 -26.49 -1.96 10.61
CA PRO A 309 -27.63 -1.04 10.66
C PRO A 309 -28.91 -1.82 11.04
N PRO A 310 -29.95 -1.14 11.59
CA PRO A 310 -31.16 -1.76 12.16
C PRO A 310 -32.02 -2.61 11.19
N THR A 311 -31.58 -2.76 9.94
CA THR A 311 -32.19 -3.65 8.94
C THR A 311 -31.86 -5.13 9.14
N PHE A 312 -30.74 -5.46 9.78
CA PHE A 312 -30.35 -6.87 9.99
C PHE A 312 -30.92 -7.48 11.27
N LEU A 313 -31.16 -6.68 12.31
CA LEU A 313 -31.87 -7.11 13.53
C LEU A 313 -33.30 -7.56 13.22
N SER A 314 -33.96 -6.93 12.23
CA SER A 314 -35.29 -7.32 11.75
C SER A 314 -35.30 -8.68 11.05
N ILE A 315 -34.24 -9.02 10.30
CA ILE A 315 -34.10 -10.31 9.61
C ILE A 315 -33.70 -11.41 10.60
N PHE A 316 -32.89 -11.09 11.60
CA PHE A 316 -32.53 -12.01 12.68
C PHE A 316 -33.74 -12.32 13.60
N SER A 317 -34.57 -11.33 13.95
CA SER A 317 -35.82 -11.56 14.69
C SER A 317 -36.89 -12.29 13.87
N LEU A 318 -36.98 -12.08 12.56
CA LEU A 318 -37.91 -12.82 11.69
C LEU A 318 -37.48 -14.28 11.47
N LEU A 319 -36.17 -14.56 11.45
CA LEU A 319 -35.65 -15.93 11.35
C LEU A 319 -35.75 -16.69 12.69
N PHE A 320 -35.59 -16.01 13.83
CA PHE A 320 -35.76 -16.64 15.15
C PHE A 320 -37.22 -16.92 15.49
N SER A 321 -38.16 -16.08 15.03
CA SER A 321 -39.60 -16.29 15.25
C SER A 321 -40.21 -17.39 14.39
N HIS A 322 -39.48 -17.89 13.38
CA HIS A 322 -39.94 -19.00 12.53
C HIS A 322 -39.31 -20.36 12.88
N TYR A 323 -38.26 -20.38 13.71
CA TYR A 323 -37.56 -21.61 14.10
C TYR A 323 -38.14 -22.29 15.36
N THR A 324 -39.08 -21.65 16.05
CA THR A 324 -39.74 -22.21 17.27
C THR A 324 -41.15 -22.77 17.02
N SER A 325 -41.57 -22.98 15.77
CA SER A 325 -42.88 -23.58 15.49
C SER A 325 -42.78 -24.62 14.37
N HIS A 326 -43.00 -25.89 14.77
CA HIS A 326 -43.29 -27.09 13.96
C HIS A 326 -42.13 -27.95 13.43
N HIS A 327 -41.75 -28.95 14.24
CA HIS A 327 -41.76 -30.35 13.79
C HIS A 327 -43.19 -30.91 13.98
N PRO A 328 -43.68 -31.95 13.26
CA PRO A 328 -42.92 -33.16 12.88
C PRO A 328 -43.30 -33.87 11.54
N TYR A 329 -42.54 -34.95 11.24
CA TYR A 329 -42.84 -36.16 10.43
C TYR A 329 -42.64 -36.21 8.88
N GLN A 330 -41.88 -37.27 8.52
CA GLN A 330 -42.04 -38.25 7.41
C GLN A 330 -41.51 -37.98 5.98
N ASN A 331 -40.43 -38.71 5.65
CA ASN A 331 -40.32 -39.77 4.63
C ASN A 331 -40.68 -39.55 3.13
N ILE A 332 -39.76 -40.06 2.28
CA ILE A 332 -39.98 -40.94 1.08
C ILE A 332 -39.96 -40.31 -0.36
N TYR A 333 -38.92 -40.74 -1.11
CA TYR A 333 -38.80 -41.11 -2.55
C TYR A 333 -38.74 -40.09 -3.72
N CYS A 334 -37.57 -40.08 -4.38
CA CYS A 334 -37.29 -40.56 -5.76
C CYS A 334 -38.16 -40.15 -6.99
N LEU A 335 -37.47 -39.59 -8.00
CA LEU A 335 -37.43 -39.95 -9.45
C LEU A 335 -37.79 -38.84 -10.49
N HIS A 336 -36.86 -38.76 -11.46
CA HIS A 336 -37.04 -38.64 -12.93
C HIS A 336 -37.20 -37.28 -13.64
N TYR A 337 -36.12 -36.92 -14.37
CA TYR A 337 -36.11 -36.35 -15.74
C TYR A 337 -36.82 -37.30 -16.74
N PRO A 338 -37.25 -36.90 -17.98
CA PRO A 338 -36.39 -36.23 -18.99
C PRO A 338 -37.04 -35.33 -20.08
N ALA A 339 -36.17 -34.77 -20.94
CA ALA A 339 -36.35 -34.43 -22.38
C ALA A 339 -37.24 -33.21 -22.77
N SER A 340 -37.03 -32.42 -23.84
CA SER A 340 -35.99 -32.22 -24.87
C SER A 340 -36.37 -31.00 -25.76
N TYR A 341 -35.40 -30.54 -26.59
CA TYR A 341 -35.49 -29.78 -27.86
C TYR A 341 -35.59 -28.22 -27.91
N SER A 342 -34.41 -27.63 -28.15
CA SER A 342 -33.99 -26.76 -29.29
C SER A 342 -34.70 -25.43 -29.66
N GLY A 343 -33.86 -24.37 -29.69
CA GLY A 343 -33.75 -23.45 -30.84
C GLY A 343 -34.34 -22.05 -30.67
N LEU A 344 -33.48 -21.04 -30.41
CA LEU A 344 -33.30 -19.81 -31.21
C LEU A 344 -32.56 -18.71 -30.40
N HIS A 345 -31.54 -18.14 -31.04
CA HIS A 345 -30.95 -16.78 -30.90
C HIS A 345 -30.87 -16.11 -29.52
N PHE A 346 -29.65 -16.02 -28.97
CA PHE A 346 -29.30 -15.06 -27.92
C PHE A 346 -28.45 -13.91 -28.49
N THR A 347 -29.07 -12.73 -28.57
CA THR A 347 -28.39 -11.45 -28.46
C THR A 347 -28.15 -11.14 -26.97
N THR A 348 -27.07 -10.41 -26.71
CA THR A 348 -26.57 -9.84 -25.43
C THR A 348 -27.65 -9.43 -24.40
N PRO A 349 -27.36 -9.59 -23.07
CA PRO A 349 -26.69 -8.50 -22.36
C PRO A 349 -25.62 -8.95 -21.34
N TYR A 350 -24.38 -8.58 -21.64
CA TYR A 350 -23.25 -8.52 -20.70
C TYR A 350 -23.34 -7.18 -19.95
N LEU A 351 -24.27 -7.01 -18.99
CA LEU A 351 -24.30 -5.77 -18.21
C LEU A 351 -25.12 -5.87 -16.91
N LEU A 352 -24.99 -6.95 -16.13
CA LEU A 352 -25.55 -6.95 -14.76
C LEU A 352 -24.75 -7.74 -13.71
N THR A 353 -23.71 -8.48 -14.08
CA THR A 353 -22.81 -9.16 -13.13
C THR A 353 -21.62 -8.30 -12.67
N MET A 354 -21.47 -7.07 -13.18
CA MET A 354 -20.38 -6.14 -12.82
C MET A 354 -20.71 -5.21 -11.65
N HIS A 355 -21.96 -5.17 -11.17
CA HIS A 355 -22.34 -4.26 -10.07
C HIS A 355 -22.39 -4.89 -8.68
N MET A 356 -22.38 -6.22 -8.56
CA MET A 356 -22.30 -6.89 -7.26
C MET A 356 -20.87 -7.24 -6.82
N LEU A 357 -19.86 -7.09 -7.69
CA LEU A 357 -18.46 -7.29 -7.33
C LEU A 357 -17.71 -6.01 -6.93
N ARG A 358 -18.33 -4.83 -7.06
CA ARG A 358 -17.70 -3.53 -6.77
C ARG A 358 -17.95 -2.98 -5.36
N LEU A 359 -18.79 -3.62 -4.56
CA LEU A 359 -19.06 -3.20 -3.17
C LEU A 359 -18.25 -3.95 -2.10
N VAL A 360 -17.39 -4.90 -2.49
CA VAL A 360 -16.55 -5.68 -1.53
C VAL A 360 -15.05 -5.35 -1.66
N ALA A 361 -14.66 -4.56 -2.67
CA ALA A 361 -13.24 -4.21 -2.90
C ALA A 361 -12.78 -2.93 -2.17
N SER A 362 -13.65 -2.25 -1.41
CA SER A 362 -13.34 -1.01 -0.69
C SER A 362 -13.18 -1.18 0.82
N GLY A 363 -12.82 -2.38 1.28
CA GLY A 363 -12.68 -2.70 2.71
C GLY A 363 -11.44 -3.51 3.11
N LEU A 364 -10.57 -3.91 2.17
CA LEU A 364 -9.38 -4.72 2.48
C LEU A 364 -8.16 -4.14 1.77
N GLY A 365 -7.41 -3.33 2.52
CA GLY A 365 -6.07 -2.88 2.14
C GLY A 365 -5.13 -4.06 1.90
N LEU A 366 -4.71 -4.19 0.65
CA LEU A 366 -3.56 -4.96 0.20
C LEU A 366 -2.64 -3.97 -0.52
N VAL A 367 -1.65 -3.42 0.19
CA VAL A 367 -0.52 -2.75 -0.43
C VAL A 367 0.69 -3.66 -0.27
N ALA A 368 1.14 -4.20 -1.41
CA ALA A 368 2.41 -4.88 -1.54
C ALA A 368 3.53 -3.84 -1.47
N CYS A 369 4.45 -3.99 -0.52
CA CYS A 369 5.63 -3.14 -0.40
C CYS A 369 6.73 -3.70 -1.32
N SER A 370 7.13 -2.95 -2.35
CA SER A 370 8.37 -3.21 -3.09
C SER A 370 9.29 -1.99 -2.97
N THR A 371 10.37 -2.17 -2.23
CA THR A 371 11.48 -1.25 -2.05
C THR A 371 12.33 -1.15 -3.33
N ALA A 372 12.63 0.07 -3.78
CA ALA A 372 13.83 0.33 -4.59
C ALA A 372 14.37 1.74 -4.32
N ARG A 373 15.56 1.79 -3.69
CA ARG A 373 16.42 2.98 -3.62
C ARG A 373 17.24 3.09 -4.90
N ASN A 374 17.30 4.31 -5.43
CA ASN A 374 18.23 4.80 -6.45
C ASN A 374 19.68 4.82 -5.94
N ILE A 375 20.68 4.71 -6.83
CA ILE A 375 21.86 5.59 -6.89
C ILE A 375 22.33 5.76 -8.35
N ILE A 376 22.48 7.01 -8.74
CA ILE A 376 23.09 7.57 -9.97
C ILE A 376 24.59 7.81 -9.72
N ASN A 377 25.43 7.70 -10.78
CA ASN A 377 26.60 8.56 -11.15
C ASN A 377 27.73 7.72 -11.78
N LEU A 378 28.55 8.13 -12.76
CA LEU A 378 28.96 9.43 -13.34
C LEU A 378 29.56 9.15 -14.75
N GLN A 379 29.58 10.16 -15.65
CA GLN A 379 30.31 10.17 -16.94
C GLN A 379 31.84 10.17 -16.77
N PRO A 380 32.64 9.97 -17.84
CA PRO A 380 33.22 11.14 -18.55
C PRO A 380 33.41 11.02 -20.09
N ASP A 381 33.30 12.19 -20.74
CA ASP A 381 34.03 12.75 -21.90
C ASP A 381 34.45 11.93 -23.14
N HIS A 382 34.10 12.41 -24.36
CA HIS A 382 34.98 13.28 -25.18
C HIS A 382 34.37 13.77 -26.52
N GLN A 383 34.37 15.10 -26.65
CA GLN A 383 34.60 16.01 -27.81
C GLN A 383 34.49 15.54 -29.28
N GLY A 384 33.81 16.38 -30.09
CA GLY A 384 34.40 16.86 -31.36
C GLY A 384 33.47 17.21 -32.54
N THR A 385 33.02 18.49 -32.62
CA THR A 385 32.91 19.37 -33.84
C THR A 385 32.05 18.93 -35.06
N ARG A 386 31.32 19.74 -35.86
CA ARG A 386 31.22 21.20 -36.14
C ARG A 386 29.95 21.50 -37.01
N LEU A 387 29.18 22.53 -36.63
CA LEU A 387 28.44 23.60 -37.39
C LEU A 387 28.64 23.67 -38.94
N LEU A 388 27.70 23.93 -39.89
CA LEU A 388 26.51 24.83 -40.09
C LEU A 388 25.81 24.48 -41.47
N PRO A 389 24.89 25.28 -42.11
CA PRO A 389 23.42 25.33 -41.99
C PRO A 389 22.69 25.20 -43.39
N LEU A 390 21.39 25.60 -43.45
CA LEU A 390 20.46 25.77 -44.60
C LEU A 390 19.45 24.62 -44.78
N SER A 391 18.17 24.78 -45.11
CA SER A 391 17.22 25.91 -45.20
C SER A 391 15.82 25.31 -45.44
N HIS A 392 14.78 26.10 -45.21
CA HIS A 392 13.33 25.78 -45.29
C HIS A 392 12.84 24.73 -46.31
N GLY A 393 11.91 23.89 -45.82
CA GLY A 393 10.97 23.11 -46.63
C GLY A 393 9.71 22.82 -45.83
N ASN A 394 8.60 23.40 -46.28
CA ASN A 394 7.26 23.26 -45.72
C ASN A 394 6.70 21.89 -46.11
N SER A 395 6.42 21.01 -45.15
CA SER A 395 5.61 19.80 -45.40
C SER A 395 4.89 19.35 -44.14
N SER A 396 3.57 19.31 -44.31
CA SER A 396 2.52 18.67 -43.53
C SER A 396 2.91 17.41 -42.75
N ALA A 397 2.25 17.27 -41.59
CA ALA A 397 2.05 16.07 -40.80
C ALA A 397 2.35 14.76 -41.54
N GLN A 398 3.37 14.04 -41.07
CA GLN A 398 3.47 12.60 -41.25
C GLN A 398 3.81 11.97 -39.91
N ASP A 399 2.92 11.06 -39.53
CA ASP A 399 3.03 10.07 -38.47
C ASP A 399 4.45 9.47 -38.37
N LEU A 400 5.07 9.63 -37.21
CA LEU A 400 6.07 8.68 -36.73
C LEU A 400 5.37 7.63 -35.87
N VAL A 401 4.48 6.88 -36.51
CA VAL A 401 4.09 5.55 -36.04
C VAL A 401 5.03 4.55 -36.70
N GLY A 402 5.85 3.89 -35.88
CA GLY A 402 6.30 2.53 -36.16
C GLY A 402 7.80 2.32 -36.16
N ARG A 403 8.29 1.65 -35.10
CA ARG A 403 9.05 0.39 -35.18
C ARG A 403 9.30 -0.20 -33.77
N GLY A 404 8.72 -1.36 -33.50
CA GLY A 404 9.28 -2.38 -32.59
C GLY A 404 8.97 -2.28 -31.08
N ALA A 405 7.82 -2.84 -30.69
CA ALA A 405 7.45 -3.39 -29.37
C ALA A 405 8.48 -3.29 -28.23
N SER A 406 8.51 -2.15 -27.53
CA SER A 406 8.93 -2.12 -26.13
C SER A 406 7.75 -1.57 -25.32
N ASN A 407 7.33 -2.27 -24.26
CA ASN A 407 6.32 -1.78 -23.30
C ASN A 407 6.90 -0.65 -22.41
N ARG A 408 7.79 0.18 -22.96
CA ARG A 408 8.52 1.22 -22.23
C ARG A 408 8.05 2.58 -22.74
N CYS A 409 7.84 3.49 -21.81
CA CYS A 409 7.59 4.91 -22.06
C CYS A 409 8.38 5.72 -21.03
N GLY A 410 8.60 7.00 -21.29
CA GLY A 410 9.42 7.89 -20.46
C GLY A 410 10.26 8.86 -21.30
N PRO A 411 11.13 9.67 -20.67
CA PRO A 411 11.90 10.74 -21.31
C PRO A 411 12.68 10.31 -22.56
N ASP A 412 13.30 9.14 -22.50
CA ASP A 412 14.18 8.65 -23.57
C ASP A 412 13.44 7.78 -24.61
N VAL A 413 12.16 7.48 -24.40
CA VAL A 413 11.39 6.52 -25.21
C VAL A 413 10.16 7.15 -25.85
N GLY A 414 9.57 8.16 -25.21
CA GLY A 414 8.34 8.82 -25.64
C GLY A 414 7.11 8.42 -24.81
N LYS A 415 5.94 8.83 -25.30
CA LYS A 415 4.68 8.65 -24.57
C LYS A 415 4.12 7.24 -24.73
N CYS A 416 3.47 6.76 -23.69
CA CYS A 416 2.68 5.56 -23.71
C CYS A 416 1.45 5.72 -24.65
N ALA A 417 0.91 4.60 -25.15
CA ALA A 417 -0.30 4.59 -25.96
C ALA A 417 -1.49 5.21 -25.21
N PRO A 418 -2.52 5.75 -25.89
CA PRO A 418 -3.68 6.35 -25.25
C PRO A 418 -4.29 5.47 -24.15
N GLY A 419 -4.52 6.04 -22.96
CA GLY A 419 -5.07 5.33 -21.80
C GLY A 419 -4.06 4.44 -21.05
N LYS A 420 -2.78 4.42 -21.43
CA LYS A 420 -1.70 3.74 -20.69
C LYS A 420 -0.90 4.72 -19.85
N CYS A 421 -0.54 4.30 -18.64
CA CYS A 421 0.31 5.05 -17.72
C CYS A 421 1.80 4.86 -18.06
N CYS A 422 2.60 5.86 -17.69
CA CYS A 422 4.05 5.78 -17.61
C CYS A 422 4.47 5.96 -16.15
N SER A 423 5.33 5.10 -15.61
CA SER A 423 5.90 5.27 -14.26
C SER A 423 7.37 4.86 -14.25
N THR A 424 8.12 5.32 -13.25
CA THR A 424 9.52 4.94 -13.03
C THR A 424 9.68 3.55 -12.38
N ALA A 425 8.60 2.99 -11.80
CA ALA A 425 8.62 1.77 -10.99
C ALA A 425 7.40 0.85 -11.26
N GLY A 426 7.25 0.33 -12.48
CA GLY A 426 6.19 -0.65 -12.82
C GLY A 426 4.88 -0.03 -13.37
N ASN A 427 3.74 -0.69 -13.17
CA ASN A 427 2.43 -0.22 -13.65
C ASN A 427 1.71 0.70 -12.63
N HIS A 428 2.38 1.74 -12.12
CA HIS A 428 1.78 2.68 -11.16
C HIS A 428 1.19 3.90 -11.87
N CYS A 429 -0.13 3.92 -12.04
CA CYS A 429 -0.87 5.04 -12.64
C CYS A 429 -1.12 6.21 -11.68
N SER A 430 -0.71 6.05 -10.42
CA SER A 430 -1.01 6.99 -9.37
C SER A 430 0.12 7.97 -9.10
N SER A 431 -0.27 9.18 -8.76
CA SER A 431 0.62 10.23 -8.31
C SER A 431 1.24 9.86 -6.95
N PRO A 432 2.51 10.20 -6.71
CA PRO A 432 3.39 11.02 -7.55
C PRO A 432 4.17 10.22 -8.62
N ASP A 433 4.15 8.89 -8.57
CA ASP A 433 5.02 8.00 -9.37
C ASP A 433 4.70 8.00 -10.87
N CYS A 434 3.49 8.40 -11.25
CA CYS A 434 3.09 8.50 -12.64
C CYS A 434 3.77 9.70 -13.32
N GLN A 435 4.49 9.42 -14.41
CA GLN A 435 5.18 10.43 -15.20
C GLN A 435 4.18 11.14 -16.14
N ILE A 436 3.67 12.29 -15.68
CA ILE A 436 2.57 13.03 -16.31
C ILE A 436 2.81 13.41 -17.78
N ASP A 437 4.07 13.59 -18.19
CA ASP A 437 4.41 13.91 -19.58
C ASP A 437 4.33 12.73 -20.54
N TYR A 438 4.42 11.51 -20.01
CA TYR A 438 4.65 10.29 -20.77
C TYR A 438 3.53 9.26 -20.65
N GLY A 439 2.48 9.49 -19.85
CA GLY A 439 1.34 8.57 -19.75
C GLY A 439 0.06 9.21 -19.20
N HIS A 440 -1.00 8.43 -19.09
CA HIS A 440 -2.25 8.85 -18.47
C HIS A 440 -2.25 8.51 -16.96
N CYS A 441 -2.35 9.55 -16.13
CA CYS A 441 -2.22 9.48 -14.68
C CYS A 441 -3.50 9.99 -13.99
N ASP A 442 -3.73 9.58 -12.73
CA ASP A 442 -4.74 10.21 -11.88
C ASP A 442 -4.44 11.71 -11.62
N ALA A 443 -3.17 12.12 -11.74
CA ALA A 443 -2.72 13.52 -11.77
C ALA A 443 -3.49 14.38 -12.79
N HIS A 444 -3.98 13.78 -13.88
CA HIS A 444 -4.70 14.50 -14.95
C HIS A 444 -6.19 14.66 -14.67
N ILE A 445 -6.70 14.03 -13.60
CA ILE A 445 -8.09 14.23 -13.22
C ILE A 445 -8.21 15.60 -12.58
N THR A 446 -9.04 16.44 -13.19
CA THR A 446 -9.22 17.84 -12.79
C THR A 446 -10.30 17.94 -11.71
N PRO A 447 -10.12 18.80 -10.69
CA PRO A 447 -11.18 19.09 -9.73
C PRO A 447 -12.38 19.76 -10.42
N GLY A 448 -13.56 19.59 -9.84
CA GLY A 448 -14.77 20.24 -10.32
C GLY A 448 -14.79 21.74 -10.00
N GLY A 449 -15.70 22.49 -10.63
CA GLY A 449 -15.95 23.89 -10.29
C GLY A 449 -15.14 24.93 -11.11
N PRO A 450 -15.43 26.23 -10.92
CA PRO A 450 -14.84 27.29 -11.72
C PRO A 450 -13.35 27.52 -11.38
N PRO A 451 -12.52 27.89 -12.37
CA PRO A 451 -11.08 28.11 -12.18
C PRO A 451 -10.80 29.33 -11.28
N THR A 452 -9.66 29.31 -10.59
CA THR A 452 -9.23 30.37 -9.66
C THR A 452 -8.22 31.37 -10.26
N ASP A 453 -7.90 31.23 -11.55
CA ASP A 453 -6.85 31.98 -12.25
C ASP A 453 -7.11 33.48 -12.33
N LYS A 454 -8.39 33.88 -12.32
CA LYS A 454 -8.85 35.28 -12.39
C LYS A 454 -9.14 35.92 -11.02
N ILE A 455 -9.01 35.17 -9.93
CA ILE A 455 -9.25 35.70 -8.58
C ILE A 455 -8.09 36.64 -8.20
N PRO A 456 -8.36 37.83 -7.62
CA PRO A 456 -7.30 38.72 -7.15
C PRO A 456 -6.34 38.05 -6.16
N ARG A 457 -5.04 38.38 -6.25
CA ARG A 457 -3.97 37.82 -5.40
C ARG A 457 -3.20 38.94 -4.72
N PRO A 458 -3.85 39.73 -3.85
CA PRO A 458 -3.16 40.78 -3.12
C PRO A 458 -2.12 40.16 -2.18
N LEU A 459 -0.95 40.77 -2.10
CA LEU A 459 0.13 40.38 -1.20
C LEU A 459 -0.04 41.18 0.10
N ASN A 460 -0.83 40.65 1.02
CA ASN A 460 -1.21 41.32 2.26
C ASN A 460 -0.34 40.84 3.44
N GLY A 461 -0.22 41.68 4.47
CA GLY A 461 0.53 41.35 5.69
C GLY A 461 2.05 41.52 5.56
N ASN A 462 2.76 41.13 6.62
CA ASN A 462 4.21 41.32 6.74
C ASN A 462 5.01 40.05 6.44
N VAL A 463 4.35 38.89 6.39
CA VAL A 463 5.00 37.62 6.06
C VAL A 463 5.36 37.62 4.57
N PRO A 464 6.62 37.33 4.20
CA PRO A 464 7.05 37.42 2.82
C PRO A 464 6.35 36.36 1.95
N TYR A 465 5.94 36.78 0.75
CA TYR A 465 5.56 35.87 -0.32
C TYR A 465 6.81 35.42 -1.11
N GLY A 466 6.64 34.47 -2.04
CA GLY A 466 7.66 34.16 -3.04
C GLY A 466 8.23 35.45 -3.69
N PRO A 467 9.53 35.51 -4.02
CA PRO A 467 10.45 34.39 -4.19
C PRO A 467 11.31 34.06 -2.97
N ARG A 468 10.85 34.35 -1.74
CA ARG A 468 11.58 34.01 -0.51
C ARG A 468 11.02 32.75 0.12
N PHE A 469 11.92 31.89 0.61
CA PHE A 469 11.57 30.78 1.50
C PHE A 469 11.44 31.26 2.94
N ILE A 470 10.52 30.65 3.66
CA ILE A 470 10.40 30.75 5.12
C ILE A 470 10.79 29.38 5.69
N ARG A 471 11.91 29.33 6.40
CA ARG A 471 12.42 28.09 7.01
C ARG A 471 12.09 27.99 8.49
N SER A 472 12.06 29.13 9.17
CA SER A 472 11.91 29.21 10.61
C SER A 472 10.74 30.10 11.00
N CYS A 473 10.14 29.78 12.14
CA CYS A 473 9.18 30.64 12.82
C CYS A 473 9.86 31.91 13.36
N THR A 474 9.08 32.93 13.70
CA THR A 474 9.59 34.24 14.18
C THR A 474 9.08 34.61 15.56
N VAL A 475 7.96 34.03 16.01
CA VAL A 475 7.37 34.29 17.33
C VAL A 475 8.06 33.41 18.38
N PRO A 476 8.80 33.98 19.36
CA PRO A 476 9.55 33.20 20.34
C PRO A 476 8.70 32.20 21.14
N GLY A 477 9.31 31.09 21.57
CA GLY A 477 8.65 30.07 22.38
C GLY A 477 7.54 29.28 21.67
N THR A 478 7.47 29.37 20.34
CA THR A 478 6.49 28.63 19.52
C THR A 478 7.13 27.55 18.67
N ILE A 479 6.40 26.43 18.48
CA ILE A 479 6.77 25.38 17.55
C ILE A 479 5.58 25.10 16.64
N ALA A 480 5.81 25.20 15.33
CA ALA A 480 4.85 24.80 14.32
C ALA A 480 5.13 23.36 13.88
N LEU A 481 4.36 22.41 14.40
CA LEU A 481 4.30 21.06 13.84
C LEU A 481 3.51 21.12 12.53
N THR A 482 4.05 20.53 11.47
CA THR A 482 3.42 20.54 10.14
C THR A 482 3.38 19.15 9.54
N PHE A 483 2.27 18.84 8.86
CA PHE A 483 2.01 17.52 8.29
C PHE A 483 1.71 17.64 6.79
N ASP A 484 2.50 16.94 5.98
CA ASP A 484 2.41 16.96 4.52
C ASP A 484 1.67 15.71 3.97
N ASP A 485 1.29 15.79 2.69
CA ASP A 485 0.69 14.72 1.87
C ASP A 485 -0.77 14.32 2.15
N GLY A 486 -1.25 14.54 3.37
CA GLY A 486 -2.61 14.22 3.79
C GLY A 486 -3.73 14.97 3.06
N PRO A 487 -5.00 14.70 3.40
CA PRO A 487 -5.43 13.69 4.38
C PRO A 487 -5.35 12.26 3.83
N LYS A 488 -5.27 11.25 4.70
CA LYS A 488 -5.33 9.81 4.40
C LYS A 488 -5.94 9.01 5.57
N GLU A 489 -5.68 7.71 5.69
CA GLU A 489 -6.31 6.84 6.70
C GLU A 489 -6.04 7.25 8.16
N TYR A 490 -4.88 7.82 8.48
CA TYR A 490 -4.49 8.16 9.86
C TYR A 490 -4.85 9.59 10.28
N THR A 491 -5.24 10.45 9.36
CA THR A 491 -5.46 11.88 9.64
C THR A 491 -6.58 12.12 10.65
N GLN A 492 -7.60 11.26 10.68
CA GLN A 492 -8.68 11.34 11.68
C GLN A 492 -8.14 11.14 13.10
N ASP A 493 -7.31 10.10 13.30
CA ASP A 493 -6.68 9.80 14.60
C ASP A 493 -5.72 10.91 15.03
N LEU A 494 -5.00 11.51 14.07
CA LEU A 494 -4.15 12.67 14.32
C LEU A 494 -4.97 13.86 14.84
N LEU A 495 -6.11 14.17 14.22
CA LEU A 495 -6.98 15.24 14.69
C LEU A 495 -7.54 14.95 16.09
N ASP A 496 -7.92 13.70 16.38
CA ASP A 496 -8.37 13.27 17.71
C ASP A 496 -7.27 13.43 18.77
N LEU A 497 -6.03 13.09 18.41
CA LEU A 497 -4.85 13.28 19.26
C LEU A 497 -4.56 14.76 19.49
N LEU A 498 -4.65 15.61 18.46
CA LEU A 498 -4.40 17.04 18.59
C LEU A 498 -5.46 17.73 19.46
N ASP A 499 -6.72 17.32 19.36
CA ASP A 499 -7.81 17.79 20.23
C ASP A 499 -7.51 17.44 21.70
N LYS A 500 -7.00 16.23 21.98
CA LYS A 500 -6.60 15.78 23.33
C LYS A 500 -5.51 16.65 23.96
N TYR A 501 -4.60 17.17 23.15
CA TYR A 501 -3.49 18.02 23.62
C TYR A 501 -3.77 19.52 23.45
N GLU A 502 -4.96 19.90 22.98
CA GLU A 502 -5.34 21.27 22.63
C GLU A 502 -4.33 21.97 21.69
N ALA A 503 -3.62 21.18 20.87
CA ALA A 503 -2.54 21.65 20.02
C ALA A 503 -3.07 22.11 18.65
N LYS A 504 -2.47 23.17 18.09
CA LYS A 504 -2.73 23.63 16.72
C LYS A 504 -1.51 23.37 15.85
N VAL A 505 -1.77 22.99 14.59
CA VAL A 505 -0.76 22.53 13.62
C VAL A 505 -1.15 23.01 12.23
N THR A 506 -0.27 22.85 11.26
CA THR A 506 -0.56 23.15 9.85
C THR A 506 -0.51 21.90 8.98
N PHE A 507 -1.57 21.66 8.20
CA PHE A 507 -1.65 20.58 7.23
C PHE A 507 -1.38 21.12 5.82
N PHE A 508 -0.35 20.61 5.14
CA PHE A 508 -0.08 20.89 3.73
C PHE A 508 -0.74 19.81 2.88
N VAL A 509 -1.90 20.14 2.32
CA VAL A 509 -2.81 19.18 1.69
C VAL A 509 -2.53 19.04 0.20
N THR A 510 -2.32 17.80 -0.25
CA THR A 510 -2.28 17.44 -1.67
C THR A 510 -3.69 17.20 -2.22
N GLY A 511 -3.92 17.46 -3.51
CA GLY A 511 -5.23 17.34 -4.14
C GLY A 511 -5.65 15.93 -4.56
N ASN A 512 -4.78 15.21 -5.27
CA ASN A 512 -4.92 13.80 -5.62
C ASN A 512 -3.51 13.17 -5.64
N ASN A 513 -3.17 12.47 -4.57
CA ASN A 513 -1.84 11.92 -4.31
C ASN A 513 -1.96 10.56 -3.61
N ASN A 514 -0.93 9.72 -3.67
CA ASN A 514 -0.85 8.45 -2.94
C ASN A 514 -2.08 7.55 -3.15
N ALA A 515 -2.63 7.57 -4.37
CA ALA A 515 -3.84 6.85 -4.77
C ALA A 515 -5.09 7.13 -3.89
N LYS A 516 -5.12 8.28 -3.18
CA LYS A 516 -6.24 8.65 -2.31
C LYS A 516 -7.47 9.14 -3.07
N GLY A 517 -7.36 9.44 -4.37
CA GLY A 517 -8.40 10.12 -5.14
C GLY A 517 -8.45 11.63 -4.87
N GLU A 518 -9.38 12.33 -5.52
CA GLU A 518 -9.50 13.78 -5.41
C GLU A 518 -10.11 14.19 -4.06
N ILE A 519 -9.52 15.19 -3.40
CA ILE A 519 -9.97 15.66 -2.08
C ILE A 519 -11.38 16.25 -2.06
N ASP A 520 -11.89 16.74 -3.20
CA ASP A 520 -13.23 17.32 -3.35
C ASP A 520 -14.24 16.38 -4.05
N SER A 521 -13.86 15.13 -4.32
CA SER A 521 -14.73 14.13 -4.92
C SER A 521 -15.87 13.71 -3.97
N PRO A 522 -17.14 13.69 -4.43
CA PRO A 522 -18.26 13.22 -3.62
C PRO A 522 -18.06 11.76 -3.17
N GLY A 523 -18.33 11.50 -1.89
CA GLY A 523 -18.21 10.15 -1.31
C GLY A 523 -16.82 9.82 -0.76
N MET A 524 -15.81 10.67 -0.97
CA MET A 524 -14.53 10.56 -0.29
C MET A 524 -14.56 11.26 1.07
N PRO A 525 -13.88 10.73 2.11
CA PRO A 525 -13.91 11.31 3.45
C PRO A 525 -13.02 12.57 3.60
N TRP A 526 -12.28 12.96 2.56
CA TRP A 526 -11.27 14.01 2.64
C TRP A 526 -11.86 15.39 2.90
N ALA A 527 -12.97 15.73 2.23
CA ALA A 527 -13.61 17.03 2.39
C ALA A 527 -14.06 17.29 3.84
N SER A 528 -14.63 16.29 4.52
CA SER A 528 -15.07 16.43 5.92
C SER A 528 -13.89 16.52 6.89
N LEU A 529 -12.78 15.82 6.63
CA LEU A 529 -11.55 15.94 7.40
C LEU A 529 -10.90 17.31 7.24
N ILE A 530 -10.81 17.83 6.01
CA ILE A 530 -10.25 19.17 5.74
C ILE A 530 -11.13 20.26 6.39
N GLN A 531 -12.46 20.12 6.33
CA GLN A 531 -13.38 21.00 7.06
C GLN A 531 -13.22 20.88 8.57
N ARG A 532 -12.90 19.68 9.10
CA ARG A 532 -12.59 19.49 10.51
C ARG A 532 -11.28 20.19 10.88
N MET A 533 -10.21 20.03 10.11
CA MET A 533 -8.94 20.74 10.32
C MET A 533 -9.18 22.23 10.54
N HIS A 534 -9.90 22.86 9.61
CA HIS A 534 -10.20 24.28 9.66
C HIS A 534 -11.08 24.66 10.86
N ARG A 535 -12.16 23.91 11.13
CA ARG A 535 -13.08 24.17 12.26
C ARG A 535 -12.43 23.96 13.63
N SER A 536 -11.49 23.02 13.74
CA SER A 536 -10.69 22.80 14.95
C SER A 536 -9.55 23.81 15.10
N GLY A 537 -9.45 24.82 14.22
CA GLY A 537 -8.46 25.90 14.32
C GLY A 537 -7.06 25.53 13.84
N HIS A 538 -6.91 24.40 13.16
CA HIS A 538 -5.67 24.08 12.43
C HIS A 538 -5.60 24.92 11.16
N GLN A 539 -4.39 25.17 10.67
CA GLN A 539 -4.20 25.81 9.39
C GLN A 539 -4.16 24.75 8.29
N VAL A 540 -4.85 25.03 7.19
CA VAL A 540 -4.83 24.22 5.95
C VAL A 540 -4.08 25.01 4.89
N ALA A 541 -3.04 24.41 4.33
CA ALA A 541 -2.14 24.98 3.35
C ALA A 541 -2.05 24.09 2.10
N SER A 542 -1.58 24.64 0.99
CA SER A 542 -1.46 23.90 -0.28
C SER A 542 -0.18 23.07 -0.34
N HIS A 543 -0.28 21.84 -0.85
CA HIS A 543 0.88 21.00 -1.19
C HIS A 543 0.84 20.51 -2.64
N THR A 544 0.31 21.35 -3.54
CA THR A 544 0.07 21.03 -4.97
C THR A 544 -1.03 20.00 -5.20
N TRP A 545 -1.42 19.81 -6.47
CA TRP A 545 -2.45 18.84 -6.83
C TRP A 545 -1.95 17.41 -6.68
N SER A 546 -0.88 17.05 -7.39
CA SER A 546 -0.43 15.66 -7.53
C SER A 546 1.04 15.46 -7.12
N HIS A 547 1.49 16.26 -6.16
CA HIS A 547 2.80 16.15 -5.51
C HIS A 547 3.98 16.11 -6.50
N GLN A 548 3.94 16.97 -7.53
CA GLN A 548 4.99 17.05 -8.55
C GLN A 548 6.15 17.94 -8.08
N ASP A 549 7.38 17.55 -8.43
CA ASP A 549 8.57 18.38 -8.21
C ASP A 549 8.49 19.66 -9.06
N LEU A 550 8.23 20.79 -8.41
CA LEU A 550 8.00 22.07 -9.08
C LEU A 550 9.23 22.61 -9.79
N SER A 551 10.44 22.13 -9.47
CA SER A 551 11.64 22.50 -10.22
C SER A 551 11.80 21.71 -11.52
N LYS A 552 11.14 20.55 -11.64
CA LYS A 552 11.26 19.64 -12.78
C LYS A 552 10.14 19.76 -13.80
N VAL A 553 8.99 20.29 -13.41
CA VAL A 553 7.87 20.54 -14.33
C VAL A 553 7.95 21.92 -14.98
N THR A 554 7.29 22.08 -16.12
CA THR A 554 7.20 23.37 -16.82
C THR A 554 6.41 24.40 -16.03
N GLN A 555 6.58 25.70 -16.33
CA GLN A 555 5.81 26.78 -15.70
C GLN A 555 4.29 26.58 -15.81
N SER A 556 3.80 26.12 -16.96
CA SER A 556 2.37 25.87 -17.16
C SER A 556 1.87 24.72 -16.28
N GLN A 557 2.64 23.63 -16.18
CA GLN A 557 2.33 22.51 -15.29
C GLN A 557 2.38 22.93 -13.81
N ARG A 558 3.40 23.68 -13.38
CA ARG A 558 3.45 24.28 -12.03
C ARG A 558 2.20 25.07 -11.72
N ARG A 559 1.79 25.94 -12.65
CA ARG A 559 0.59 26.78 -12.48
C ARG A 559 -0.65 25.90 -12.34
N VAL A 560 -0.81 24.87 -13.16
CA VAL A 560 -1.92 23.92 -13.08
C VAL A 560 -1.96 23.18 -11.73
N GLN A 561 -0.81 22.68 -11.27
CA GLN A 561 -0.67 22.00 -9.98
C GLN A 561 -1.19 22.83 -8.81
N LEU A 562 -0.95 24.15 -8.83
CA LEU A 562 -1.40 25.05 -7.79
C LEU A 562 -2.87 25.40 -7.97
N LEU A 563 -3.29 25.82 -9.17
CA LEU A 563 -4.67 26.23 -9.43
C LEU A 563 -5.68 25.11 -9.21
N TRP A 564 -5.36 23.86 -9.53
CA TRP A 564 -6.27 22.74 -9.25
C TRP A 564 -6.42 22.49 -7.75
N ASN A 565 -5.32 22.53 -6.99
CA ASN A 565 -5.42 22.40 -5.54
C ASN A 565 -6.20 23.57 -4.91
N GLU A 566 -6.05 24.79 -5.43
CA GLU A 566 -6.88 25.94 -5.03
C GLU A 566 -8.37 25.73 -5.29
N VAL A 567 -8.72 25.24 -6.49
CA VAL A 567 -10.11 24.97 -6.86
C VAL A 567 -10.74 23.99 -5.86
N ALA A 568 -10.08 22.86 -5.60
CA ALA A 568 -10.59 21.84 -4.70
C ALA A 568 -10.68 22.33 -3.25
N LEU A 569 -9.64 23.00 -2.74
CA LEU A 569 -9.65 23.52 -1.37
C LEU A 569 -10.72 24.62 -1.19
N ARG A 570 -10.94 25.47 -2.21
CA ARG A 570 -12.04 26.43 -2.19
C ARG A 570 -13.41 25.75 -2.28
N ASN A 571 -13.56 24.68 -3.05
CA ASN A 571 -14.81 23.92 -3.08
C ASN A 571 -15.16 23.35 -1.70
N ILE A 572 -14.14 22.99 -0.89
CA ILE A 572 -14.30 22.39 0.44
C ILE A 572 -14.48 23.45 1.54
N LEU A 573 -13.64 24.50 1.53
CA LEU A 573 -13.53 25.50 2.60
C LEU A 573 -14.25 26.82 2.29
N GLY A 574 -14.56 27.10 1.02
CA GLY A 574 -15.02 28.42 0.56
C GLY A 574 -13.90 29.46 0.44
N THR A 575 -12.66 29.11 0.82
CA THR A 575 -11.49 29.98 0.79
C THR A 575 -10.28 29.27 0.18
N ILE A 576 -9.29 30.04 -0.27
CA ILE A 576 -8.09 29.52 -0.91
C ILE A 576 -6.88 29.77 0.00
N PRO A 577 -6.07 28.77 0.37
CA PRO A 577 -4.86 29.00 1.16
C PRO A 577 -3.87 29.93 0.48
N THR A 578 -3.20 30.77 1.27
CA THR A 578 -2.06 31.61 0.82
C THR A 578 -0.72 31.01 1.23
N TYR A 579 -0.72 29.92 2.00
CA TYR A 579 0.47 29.18 2.41
C TYR A 579 0.62 27.93 1.57
N MET A 580 1.86 27.62 1.16
CA MET A 580 2.18 26.37 0.50
C MET A 580 3.57 25.88 0.83
N ARG A 581 3.76 24.57 0.71
CA ARG A 581 5.08 23.94 0.73
C ARG A 581 5.31 23.25 -0.61
N PRO A 582 6.46 23.44 -1.28
CA PRO A 582 6.76 22.73 -2.51
C PRO A 582 7.11 21.26 -2.21
N PRO A 583 6.54 20.29 -2.95
CA PRO A 583 6.93 18.88 -2.87
C PRO A 583 8.45 18.69 -2.95
N TYR A 584 8.97 17.76 -2.14
CA TYR A 584 10.40 17.44 -2.04
C TYR A 584 11.29 18.63 -1.63
N SER A 585 10.70 19.69 -1.06
CA SER A 585 11.37 20.97 -0.80
C SER A 585 12.03 21.57 -2.07
N SER A 586 11.56 21.17 -3.26
CA SER A 586 12.19 21.48 -4.53
C SER A 586 11.46 22.63 -5.24
N CYS A 587 12.06 23.81 -5.19
CA CYS A 587 11.59 24.99 -5.89
C CYS A 587 12.75 25.97 -6.12
N THR A 588 13.56 25.74 -7.15
CA THR A 588 14.78 26.54 -7.34
C THR A 588 14.53 27.87 -8.05
N ALA A 589 15.44 28.83 -7.88
CA ALA A 589 15.40 30.10 -8.60
C ALA A 589 15.60 29.89 -10.11
N GLU A 590 16.49 28.96 -10.49
CA GLU A 590 16.82 28.62 -11.89
C GLU A 590 15.61 28.08 -12.64
N SER A 591 14.77 27.28 -11.97
CA SER A 591 13.54 26.78 -12.56
C SER A 591 12.48 27.87 -12.75
N GLY A 592 12.62 29.03 -12.09
CA GLY A 592 11.60 30.08 -12.01
C GLY A 592 10.47 29.79 -11.00
N CYS A 593 10.52 28.66 -10.29
CA CYS A 593 9.45 28.19 -9.41
C CYS A 593 9.09 29.21 -8.32
N LEU A 594 10.08 29.78 -7.64
CA LEU A 594 9.86 30.74 -6.55
C LEU A 594 9.13 32.01 -7.00
N ASN A 595 9.45 32.49 -8.21
CA ASN A 595 8.78 33.64 -8.80
C ASN A 595 7.33 33.30 -9.17
N ASP A 596 7.10 32.11 -9.72
CA ASP A 596 5.75 31.64 -10.05
C ASP A 596 4.88 31.55 -8.79
N LEU A 597 5.39 30.97 -7.70
CA LEU A 597 4.69 30.90 -6.42
C LEU A 597 4.38 32.29 -5.85
N GLY A 598 5.34 33.21 -5.89
CA GLY A 598 5.13 34.60 -5.50
C GLY A 598 4.04 35.29 -6.32
N SER A 599 4.07 35.11 -7.65
CA SER A 599 3.06 35.67 -8.57
C SER A 599 1.66 35.09 -8.34
N LEU A 600 1.58 33.87 -7.80
CA LEU A 600 0.34 33.21 -7.41
C LEU A 600 -0.12 33.55 -5.98
N GLY A 601 0.62 34.41 -5.28
CA GLY A 601 0.28 34.89 -3.95
C GLY A 601 0.48 33.83 -2.87
N TYR A 602 1.58 33.07 -2.94
CA TYR A 602 1.94 32.09 -1.91
C TYR A 602 3.12 32.51 -1.02
N HIS A 603 2.95 32.32 0.28
CA HIS A 603 4.03 32.16 1.25
C HIS A 603 4.63 30.76 1.06
N VAL A 604 5.95 30.68 0.84
CA VAL A 604 6.63 29.42 0.52
C VAL A 604 7.34 28.88 1.76
N ILE A 605 6.76 27.85 2.36
CA ILE A 605 7.17 27.30 3.64
C ILE A 605 8.08 26.09 3.44
N LEU A 606 9.19 26.06 4.17
CA LEU A 606 10.06 24.89 4.35
C LEU A 606 10.05 24.53 5.85
N TYR A 607 11.20 24.22 6.44
CA TYR A 607 11.32 23.78 7.82
C TYR A 607 12.75 23.93 8.35
N ASP A 608 12.86 23.91 9.68
CA ASP A 608 14.11 23.86 10.44
C ASP A 608 14.47 22.42 10.81
N ILE A 609 13.46 21.64 11.20
CA ILE A 609 13.60 20.26 11.68
C ILE A 609 12.91 19.34 10.70
N ASP A 610 13.70 18.52 10.02
CA ASP A 610 13.22 17.35 9.29
C ASP A 610 13.16 16.16 10.24
N THR A 611 11.99 15.59 10.47
CA THR A 611 11.88 14.39 11.34
C THR A 611 12.34 13.13 10.63
N GLU A 612 12.52 13.15 9.30
CA GLU A 612 12.79 11.98 8.46
C GLU A 612 11.81 10.81 8.71
N ASP A 613 10.60 11.12 9.16
CA ASP A 613 9.56 10.15 9.57
C ASP A 613 9.17 9.20 8.43
N TYR A 614 9.12 9.73 7.21
CA TYR A 614 8.90 8.96 5.98
C TYR A 614 9.92 7.84 5.74
N SER A 615 11.11 7.92 6.34
CA SER A 615 12.16 6.91 6.23
C SER A 615 12.19 5.93 7.42
N HIS A 616 11.34 6.18 8.42
CA HIS A 616 11.35 5.52 9.73
C HIS A 616 9.96 5.02 10.16
N ASP A 617 9.10 4.65 9.21
CA ASP A 617 7.70 4.23 9.45
C ASP A 617 7.57 2.77 9.91
N SER A 618 8.39 2.35 10.89
CA SER A 618 8.21 1.09 11.64
C SER A 618 8.29 1.37 13.15
N PRO A 619 7.65 0.53 14.00
CA PRO A 619 7.65 0.74 15.45
C PRO A 619 9.04 0.89 16.06
N GLU A 620 10.05 0.20 15.52
CA GLU A 620 11.44 0.28 15.94
C GLU A 620 12.17 1.46 15.30
N ALA A 621 11.94 1.72 14.01
CA ALA A 621 12.66 2.75 13.26
C ALA A 621 12.27 4.17 13.68
N ILE A 622 11.01 4.39 14.07
CA ILE A 622 10.48 5.73 14.42
C ILE A 622 11.19 6.36 15.62
N GLN A 623 11.90 5.57 16.42
CA GLN A 623 12.78 6.09 17.47
C GLN A 623 13.82 7.07 16.91
N ARG A 624 14.32 6.85 15.69
CA ARG A 624 15.28 7.77 15.06
C ARG A 624 14.69 9.14 14.80
N SER A 625 13.42 9.22 14.39
CA SER A 625 12.71 10.49 14.22
C SER A 625 12.51 11.23 15.54
N LYS A 626 12.24 10.50 16.63
CA LYS A 626 12.21 11.07 17.99
C LYS A 626 13.58 11.61 18.40
N ASP A 627 14.65 10.87 18.12
CA ASP A 627 16.02 11.28 18.44
C ASP A 627 16.46 12.49 17.61
N ILE A 628 16.00 12.63 16.35
CA ILE A 628 16.22 13.83 15.54
C ILE A 628 15.50 15.02 16.17
N PHE A 629 14.24 14.84 16.55
CA PHE A 629 13.44 15.87 17.18
C PHE A 629 14.08 16.38 18.49
N ASP A 630 14.42 15.47 19.40
CA ASP A 630 15.02 15.82 20.69
C ASP A 630 16.36 16.53 20.58
N ARG A 631 17.22 16.11 19.65
CA ARG A 631 18.54 16.75 19.44
C ARG A 631 18.41 18.21 19.02
N ASN A 632 17.32 18.59 18.34
CA ASN A 632 17.07 19.98 17.96
C ASN A 632 16.44 20.79 19.11
N LEU A 633 15.69 20.15 20.00
CA LEU A 633 15.07 20.79 21.18
C LEU A 633 15.96 20.72 22.44
N ASP A 634 17.25 20.46 22.32
CA ASP A 634 18.17 20.37 23.46
C ASP A 634 18.18 21.69 24.26
N SER A 635 17.96 21.59 25.57
CA SER A 635 17.99 22.64 26.62
C SER A 635 19.19 23.61 26.61
N ARG A 636 20.25 23.29 25.85
CA ARG A 636 21.41 24.16 25.62
C ARG A 636 21.15 25.25 24.56
N ILE A 637 20.09 25.13 23.79
CA ILE A 637 19.61 26.14 22.84
C ILE A 637 18.66 27.07 23.60
N GLU A 638 18.73 28.38 23.34
CA GLU A 638 17.83 29.36 23.96
C GLU A 638 16.37 28.88 23.87
N PHE A 639 15.73 28.69 25.02
CA PHE A 639 14.35 28.18 25.14
C PHE A 639 13.34 28.98 24.28
N ASP A 640 13.66 30.25 24.01
CA ASP A 640 12.81 31.13 23.22
C ASP A 640 12.96 30.93 21.70
N ARG A 641 13.88 30.08 21.22
CA ARG A 641 14.07 29.86 19.78
C ARG A 641 12.82 29.17 19.20
N PRO A 642 12.15 29.76 18.21
CA PRO A 642 11.00 29.15 17.60
C PRO A 642 11.40 28.15 16.51
N TRP A 643 10.55 27.15 16.26
CA TRP A 643 10.86 26.04 15.35
C TRP A 643 9.73 25.72 14.37
N LEU A 644 10.11 25.35 13.16
CA LEU A 644 9.20 24.81 12.15
C LEU A 644 9.59 23.36 11.82
N VAL A 645 8.68 22.42 12.05
CA VAL A 645 8.92 20.97 12.00
C VAL A 645 8.11 20.35 10.87
N ILE A 646 8.74 19.53 10.04
CA ILE A 646 8.06 18.70 9.03
C ILE A 646 7.90 17.25 9.50
N ALA A 647 6.70 16.72 9.27
CA ALA A 647 6.35 15.31 9.33
C ALA A 647 5.24 15.04 8.29
N HIS A 648 4.76 13.82 8.16
CA HIS A 648 3.74 13.44 7.17
C HIS A 648 2.66 12.56 7.82
N ASP A 649 1.41 13.01 7.81
CA ASP A 649 0.29 12.31 8.47
C ASP A 649 -0.24 11.11 7.66
N VAL A 650 0.41 10.80 6.54
CA VAL A 650 0.16 9.60 5.74
C VAL A 650 0.87 8.35 6.28
N HIS A 651 1.76 8.51 7.26
CA HIS A 651 2.53 7.45 7.91
C HIS A 651 1.93 7.07 9.27
N GLU A 652 1.79 5.77 9.52
CA GLU A 652 1.16 5.26 10.73
C GLU A 652 1.95 5.65 11.97
N GLN A 653 3.27 5.44 11.94
CA GLN A 653 4.13 5.71 13.09
C GLN A 653 4.27 7.20 13.36
N THR A 654 4.11 8.05 12.34
CA THR A 654 4.07 9.50 12.55
C THR A 654 2.88 9.89 13.41
N VAL A 655 1.68 9.38 13.09
CA VAL A 655 0.46 9.71 13.81
C VAL A 655 0.38 9.03 15.17
N HIS A 656 0.55 7.72 15.23
CA HIS A 656 0.30 6.93 16.44
C HIS A 656 1.48 6.90 17.43
N ASN A 657 2.67 7.36 17.04
CA ASN A 657 3.87 7.23 17.87
C ASN A 657 4.66 8.55 17.99
N LEU A 658 5.12 9.11 16.87
CA LEU A 658 5.95 10.32 16.85
C LEU A 658 5.21 11.56 17.33
N THR A 659 3.96 11.76 16.89
CA THR A 659 3.22 12.99 17.19
C THR A 659 2.96 13.15 18.69
N GLU A 660 2.48 12.10 19.37
CA GLU A 660 2.26 12.19 20.82
C GLU A 660 3.57 12.43 21.57
N TYR A 661 4.68 11.84 21.09
CA TYR A 661 6.01 12.10 21.64
C TYR A 661 6.40 13.58 21.52
N MET A 662 6.29 14.16 20.33
CA MET A 662 6.61 15.56 20.07
C MET A 662 5.75 16.48 20.96
N LEU A 663 4.44 16.24 21.04
CA LEU A 663 3.53 17.04 21.86
C LEU A 663 3.91 17.00 23.35
N LYS A 664 4.21 15.81 23.90
CA LYS A 664 4.68 15.67 25.28
C LYS A 664 5.98 16.43 25.51
N LYS A 665 6.92 16.34 24.57
CA LYS A 665 8.21 17.03 24.63
C LYS A 665 8.04 18.55 24.59
N LEU A 666 7.19 19.07 23.70
CA LEU A 666 6.84 20.50 23.62
C LEU A 666 6.35 21.03 24.97
N ILE A 667 5.37 20.33 25.56
CA ILE A 667 4.79 20.70 26.86
C ILE A 667 5.83 20.65 27.98
N ALA A 668 6.67 19.60 27.99
CA ALA A 668 7.70 19.43 29.01
C ALA A 668 8.78 20.52 28.95
N GLU A 669 9.14 20.97 27.74
CA GLU A 669 10.12 22.04 27.57
C GLU A 669 9.49 23.43 27.74
N GLY A 670 8.17 23.59 27.55
CA GLY A 670 7.44 24.85 27.73
C GLY A 670 7.01 25.55 26.43
N TYR A 671 7.20 24.91 25.29
CA TYR A 671 6.81 25.43 23.98
C TYR A 671 5.30 25.35 23.74
N ARG A 672 4.76 26.29 22.95
CA ARG A 672 3.38 26.21 22.45
C ARG A 672 3.35 25.62 21.04
N ALA A 673 2.54 24.58 20.85
CA ALA A 673 2.22 24.03 19.53
C ALA A 673 1.22 24.94 18.81
N VAL A 674 1.64 25.60 17.74
CA VAL A 674 0.86 26.61 17.01
C VAL A 674 0.85 26.34 15.50
N THR A 675 -0.02 27.02 14.76
CA THR A 675 0.02 26.98 13.29
C THR A 675 1.23 27.75 12.76
N VAL A 676 1.64 27.49 11.52
CA VAL A 676 2.70 28.24 10.83
C VAL A 676 2.36 29.73 10.75
N GLY A 677 1.10 30.08 10.45
CA GLY A 677 0.67 31.47 10.44
C GLY A 677 0.87 32.16 11.80
N GLU A 678 0.45 31.53 12.90
CA GLU A 678 0.68 32.06 14.25
C GLU A 678 2.17 32.12 14.60
N CYS A 679 2.96 31.10 14.23
CA CYS A 679 4.39 31.09 14.51
C CYS A 679 5.17 32.18 13.75
N LEU A 680 4.59 32.72 12.68
CA LEU A 680 5.12 33.84 11.90
C LEU A 680 4.53 35.20 12.29
N GLY A 681 3.60 35.23 13.24
CA GLY A 681 2.88 36.43 13.66
C GLY A 681 1.86 36.93 12.63
N ASP A 682 1.40 36.06 11.74
CA ASP A 682 0.40 36.36 10.72
C ASP A 682 -1.02 36.10 11.25
N PRO A 683 -1.92 37.08 11.22
CA PRO A 683 -3.28 36.90 11.72
C PRO A 683 -4.08 35.91 10.84
N PRO A 684 -5.00 35.10 11.41
CA PRO A 684 -5.72 34.03 10.69
C PRO A 684 -6.47 34.47 9.44
N GLU A 685 -6.90 35.74 9.37
CA GLU A 685 -7.61 36.30 8.23
C GLU A 685 -6.74 36.40 6.97
N LEU A 686 -5.41 36.36 7.12
CA LEU A 686 -4.44 36.44 6.01
C LEU A 686 -3.94 35.07 5.55
N TRP A 687 -4.25 33.99 6.28
CA TRP A 687 -3.88 32.62 5.90
C TRP A 687 -4.63 32.13 4.66
N TYR A 688 -5.73 32.80 4.33
CA TYR A 688 -6.60 32.46 3.21
C TYR A 688 -7.03 33.71 2.46
N ARG A 689 -7.22 33.58 1.15
CA ARG A 689 -7.89 34.57 0.31
C ARG A 689 -9.31 34.11 -0.03
N LYS A 690 -10.20 35.08 -0.19
CA LYS A 690 -11.59 34.83 -0.56
C LYS A 690 -11.77 34.94 -2.08
N ASP A 691 -12.76 34.22 -2.57
CA ASP A 691 -13.29 34.41 -3.91
C ASP A 691 -14.61 35.18 -3.79
N ASP A 692 -14.57 36.50 -3.97
CA ASP A 692 -15.74 37.37 -3.80
C ASP A 692 -16.88 37.04 -4.80
N ASN A 693 -16.54 36.36 -5.90
CA ASN A 693 -17.52 35.87 -6.89
C ASN A 693 -18.00 34.45 -6.59
N PHE A 694 -17.36 33.74 -5.66
CA PHE A 694 -17.85 32.48 -5.11
C PHE A 694 -18.94 32.78 -4.09
N ASP A 695 -20.06 33.23 -4.62
CA ASP A 695 -21.30 33.40 -3.89
C ASP A 695 -21.65 32.08 -3.15
N ASP A 696 -21.97 32.17 -1.85
CA ASP A 696 -22.70 31.17 -1.06
C ASP A 696 -23.97 30.63 -1.79
N ARG A 697 -24.39 31.34 -2.85
CA ARG A 697 -25.46 30.95 -3.76
C ARG A 697 -25.14 29.72 -4.61
N ASN A 698 -23.91 29.24 -4.78
CA ASN A 698 -23.65 27.95 -5.45
C ASN A 698 -23.79 26.75 -4.51
N ILE A 699 -23.59 26.95 -3.20
CA ILE A 699 -24.01 25.99 -2.17
C ILE A 699 -25.55 26.01 -2.04
N ARG A 700 -26.20 27.17 -2.28
CA ARG A 700 -27.68 27.29 -2.28
C ARG A 700 -28.39 27.05 -3.63
N LYS A 701 -27.71 26.98 -4.77
CA LYS A 701 -28.32 26.70 -6.09
C LYS A 701 -28.56 25.22 -6.34
N SER A 702 -27.88 24.34 -5.62
CA SER A 702 -28.32 22.95 -5.45
C SER A 702 -29.54 22.81 -4.51
N ASN A 703 -29.94 23.90 -3.84
CA ASN A 703 -30.96 23.92 -2.78
C ASN A 703 -32.12 24.89 -3.05
N LYS A 704 -32.43 25.22 -4.32
CA LYS A 704 -33.61 26.01 -4.68
C LYS A 704 -34.45 25.34 -5.77
N THR A 705 -35.09 24.24 -5.40
CA THR A 705 -36.48 24.02 -5.80
C THR A 705 -37.36 23.95 -4.56
N LYS A 706 -38.18 25.00 -4.43
CA LYS A 706 -39.38 25.19 -3.59
C LYS A 706 -39.16 25.36 -2.09
N ASN A 707 -39.30 26.63 -1.68
CA ASN A 707 -39.70 27.02 -0.35
C ASN A 707 -41.21 26.75 -0.19
N SER A 708 -41.59 25.90 0.76
CA SER A 708 -42.92 25.86 1.40
C SER A 708 -42.71 25.19 2.76
N ASP A 709 -42.95 25.94 3.83
CA ASP A 709 -43.11 25.52 5.23
C ASP A 709 -42.16 24.44 5.77
N THR A 710 -40.97 24.84 6.23
CA THR A 710 -40.03 23.89 6.86
C THR A 710 -40.25 23.81 8.37
N LYS A 711 -40.87 22.70 8.78
CA LYS A 711 -40.98 22.24 10.17
C LYS A 711 -39.57 21.90 10.73
N PRO A 712 -39.31 22.10 12.04
CA PRO A 712 -38.04 21.75 12.68
C PRO A 712 -37.65 20.27 12.47
N VAL A 713 -36.34 20.01 12.34
CA VAL A 713 -35.79 18.68 12.06
C VAL A 713 -35.91 17.77 13.29
N SER A 714 -36.41 16.55 13.06
CA SER A 714 -36.58 15.53 14.10
C SER A 714 -35.25 15.11 14.71
N VAL A 715 -35.12 15.28 16.03
CA VAL A 715 -33.95 14.88 16.82
C VAL A 715 -34.15 13.56 17.58
N ASP A 716 -35.40 13.11 17.71
CA ASP A 716 -35.83 11.92 18.43
C ASP A 716 -36.38 10.81 17.51
N GLY A 717 -36.52 11.09 16.21
CA GLY A 717 -36.99 10.14 15.21
C GLY A 717 -38.50 10.21 14.94
N MET A 718 -39.23 11.13 15.58
CA MET A 718 -40.66 11.36 15.33
C MET A 718 -40.90 12.45 14.30
N CYS A 719 -41.95 12.32 13.49
CA CYS A 719 -42.32 13.27 12.44
C CYS A 719 -43.84 13.42 12.30
N GLY A 720 -44.28 14.55 11.73
CA GLY A 720 -45.71 14.85 11.61
C GLY A 720 -45.99 16.34 11.40
N GLU A 721 -47.14 16.83 11.88
CA GLU A 721 -47.59 18.22 11.63
C GLU A 721 -46.59 19.30 12.02
N ASN A 722 -45.75 19.08 13.03
CA ASN A 722 -44.79 20.09 13.53
C ASN A 722 -43.32 19.71 13.39
N THR A 723 -42.96 18.55 12.84
CA THR A 723 -41.57 18.05 12.82
C THR A 723 -41.27 17.31 11.52
N SER A 724 -40.10 17.57 10.91
CA SER A 724 -39.66 17.01 9.62
C SER A 724 -38.51 16.01 9.75
N CYS A 725 -38.51 14.97 8.92
CA CYS A 725 -37.42 14.00 8.78
C CYS A 725 -36.31 14.45 7.83
N LEU A 726 -36.56 15.49 7.02
CA LEU A 726 -35.57 16.00 6.07
C LEU A 726 -34.36 16.57 6.82
N GLY A 727 -33.22 15.87 6.75
CA GLY A 727 -31.99 16.20 7.47
C GLY A 727 -31.83 15.51 8.82
N SER A 728 -32.76 14.64 9.22
CA SER A 728 -32.65 13.84 10.44
C SER A 728 -31.70 12.66 10.26
N ARG A 729 -30.94 12.31 11.31
CA ARG A 729 -30.05 11.12 11.34
C ARG A 729 -30.80 9.79 11.16
N PHE A 730 -32.11 9.78 11.39
CA PHE A 730 -32.96 8.58 11.30
C PHE A 730 -33.43 8.28 9.87
N GLY A 731 -33.27 9.23 8.94
CA GLY A 731 -33.65 9.07 7.53
C GLY A 731 -34.62 10.15 7.06
N PRO A 732 -34.72 10.39 5.74
CA PRO A 732 -35.40 11.57 5.19
C PRO A 732 -36.91 11.41 5.01
N CYS A 733 -37.48 10.22 5.21
CA CYS A 733 -38.88 9.92 4.95
C CYS A 733 -39.68 9.81 6.24
N CYS A 734 -40.93 10.28 6.23
CA CYS A 734 -41.83 10.23 7.37
C CYS A 734 -42.91 9.17 7.11
N SER A 735 -42.94 8.09 7.88
CA SER A 735 -43.95 7.03 7.72
C SER A 735 -45.36 7.54 8.02
N SER A 736 -46.38 6.79 7.60
CA SER A 736 -47.78 7.02 7.98
C SER A 736 -48.00 6.98 9.50
N THR A 737 -47.12 6.30 10.23
CA THR A 737 -47.13 6.17 11.70
C THR A 737 -46.34 7.28 12.42
N GLY A 738 -45.77 8.25 11.70
CA GLY A 738 -45.11 9.42 12.29
C GLY A 738 -43.67 9.19 12.74
N PHE A 739 -42.92 8.32 12.05
CA PHE A 739 -41.51 8.07 12.34
C PHE A 739 -40.60 8.30 11.13
N CYS A 740 -39.37 8.75 11.40
CA CYS A 740 -38.34 8.98 10.40
C CYS A 740 -37.61 7.70 10.01
N GLY A 741 -37.42 7.51 8.70
CA GLY A 741 -36.72 6.35 8.16
C GLY A 741 -36.27 6.54 6.71
N SER A 742 -35.43 5.63 6.23
CA SER A 742 -34.90 5.65 4.85
C SER A 742 -35.37 4.48 3.99
N MET A 743 -36.09 3.52 4.57
CA MET A 743 -36.53 2.31 3.87
C MET A 743 -37.86 2.52 3.13
N SER A 744 -38.18 1.61 2.20
CA SER A 744 -39.45 1.62 1.46
C SER A 744 -40.70 1.61 2.35
N SER A 745 -40.64 1.07 3.56
CA SER A 745 -41.73 1.14 4.55
C SER A 745 -41.99 2.55 5.08
N PHE A 746 -41.00 3.44 5.04
CA PHE A 746 -41.10 4.85 5.46
C PHE A 746 -41.26 5.79 4.27
N CYS A 747 -40.65 5.46 3.13
CA CYS A 747 -40.63 6.27 1.91
C CYS A 747 -41.68 5.88 0.86
N GLY A 748 -42.39 4.77 1.09
CA GLY A 748 -43.35 4.16 0.17
C GLY A 748 -44.79 4.64 0.38
N GLU A 749 -45.76 3.75 0.17
CA GLU A 749 -47.18 4.07 0.22
C GLU A 749 -47.60 4.49 1.64
N GLY A 750 -48.08 5.73 1.80
CA GLY A 750 -48.42 6.33 3.10
C GLY A 750 -47.34 7.25 3.70
N CYS A 751 -46.22 7.47 3.02
CA CYS A 751 -45.23 8.48 3.42
C CYS A 751 -45.85 9.88 3.44
N GLN A 752 -45.66 10.64 4.53
CA GLN A 752 -46.17 12.00 4.68
C GLN A 752 -45.25 13.00 3.95
N PRO A 753 -45.65 13.52 2.77
CA PRO A 753 -44.76 14.31 1.92
C PRO A 753 -44.43 15.69 2.50
N ASP A 754 -45.27 16.20 3.41
CA ASP A 754 -45.08 17.50 4.06
C ASP A 754 -44.11 17.44 5.26
N SER A 755 -43.69 16.24 5.67
CA SER A 755 -42.80 15.99 6.81
C SER A 755 -41.65 15.03 6.47
N GLY A 756 -41.52 14.61 5.21
CA GLY A 756 -40.46 13.73 4.72
C GLY A 756 -40.53 13.51 3.21
N SER A 757 -39.49 12.90 2.62
CA SER A 757 -39.35 12.72 1.17
C SER A 757 -39.99 11.42 0.66
N ALA A 758 -41.24 11.44 0.18
CA ALA A 758 -41.88 10.29 -0.44
C ALA A 758 -41.36 9.99 -1.87
N LYS A 759 -41.06 8.72 -2.19
CA LYS A 759 -40.76 8.29 -3.58
C LYS A 759 -41.98 7.58 -4.20
N LYS A 760 -42.36 7.94 -5.42
CA LYS A 760 -43.38 7.17 -6.19
C LYS A 760 -42.78 5.86 -6.72
N PRO A 761 -43.51 4.74 -6.68
CA PRO A 761 -42.98 3.44 -7.11
C PRO A 761 -43.00 3.32 -8.64
N SER A 762 -41.86 2.94 -9.24
CA SER A 762 -41.81 2.36 -10.59
C SER A 762 -41.95 0.84 -10.49
N LYS A 763 -42.92 0.28 -11.21
CA LYS A 763 -43.26 -1.14 -11.26
C LYS A 763 -42.09 -2.01 -11.73
N SER A 764 -41.60 -2.90 -10.88
CA SER A 764 -41.34 -4.33 -11.18
C SER A 764 -40.63 -4.99 -9.99
N ASP A 765 -41.39 -5.51 -9.02
CA ASP A 765 -40.91 -6.53 -8.10
C ASP A 765 -42.01 -7.59 -7.97
N ALA A 766 -41.75 -8.76 -8.54
CA ALA A 766 -42.47 -9.98 -8.21
C ALA A 766 -41.46 -11.13 -8.20
N GLY A 767 -41.14 -11.58 -6.98
CA GLY A 767 -40.72 -12.93 -6.64
C GLY A 767 -39.39 -13.44 -7.20
N SER A 768 -38.37 -13.54 -6.34
CA SER A 768 -37.40 -14.64 -6.40
C SER A 768 -36.75 -14.84 -5.03
N LEU A 769 -36.72 -16.10 -4.58
CA LEU A 769 -36.04 -16.54 -3.36
C LEU A 769 -34.57 -16.10 -3.38
N LEU A 770 -34.11 -15.46 -2.30
CA LEU A 770 -32.71 -15.12 -2.09
C LEU A 770 -31.91 -16.38 -1.71
N GLN A 771 -31.21 -16.95 -2.69
CA GLN A 771 -29.97 -17.69 -2.45
C GLN A 771 -28.89 -16.67 -2.07
N LEU A 772 -28.38 -16.76 -0.83
CA LEU A 772 -27.23 -15.95 -0.39
C LEU A 772 -26.00 -16.30 -1.23
N SER A 773 -25.42 -15.31 -1.91
CA SER A 773 -24.19 -15.49 -2.66
C SER A 773 -23.01 -15.74 -1.70
N PRO A 774 -22.08 -16.66 -2.01
CA PRO A 774 -20.91 -16.97 -1.18
C PRO A 774 -20.11 -15.74 -0.72
N SER A 775 -20.06 -14.70 -1.55
CA SER A 775 -19.35 -13.44 -1.29
C SER A 775 -19.80 -12.69 -0.03
N VAL A 776 -21.08 -12.78 0.34
CA VAL A 776 -21.64 -12.04 1.49
C VAL A 776 -21.25 -12.69 2.81
N ALA A 777 -21.23 -14.02 2.84
CA ALA A 777 -20.82 -14.75 4.03
C ALA A 777 -19.29 -14.67 4.26
N VAL A 778 -18.48 -14.47 3.21
CA VAL A 778 -17.02 -14.22 3.34
C VAL A 778 -16.76 -12.87 4.02
N VAL A 779 -17.54 -11.84 3.69
CA VAL A 779 -17.42 -10.50 4.30
C VAL A 779 -17.76 -10.54 5.78
N ILE A 780 -18.85 -11.22 6.17
CA ILE A 780 -19.24 -11.39 7.58
C ILE A 780 -18.15 -12.14 8.36
N LEU A 781 -17.53 -13.15 7.74
CA LEU A 781 -16.42 -13.89 8.32
C LEU A 781 -15.18 -13.02 8.55
N LEU A 782 -14.80 -12.22 7.55
CA LEU A 782 -13.64 -11.33 7.60
C LEU A 782 -13.81 -10.24 8.67
N THR A 783 -15.01 -9.69 8.83
CA THR A 783 -15.31 -8.71 9.87
C THR A 783 -15.27 -9.32 11.27
N LEU A 784 -15.74 -10.55 11.45
CA LEU A 784 -15.65 -11.26 12.74
C LEU A 784 -14.23 -11.68 13.10
N MET A 785 -13.38 -11.97 12.11
CA MET A 785 -11.97 -12.29 12.31
C MET A 785 -11.14 -11.11 12.78
N VAL A 786 -11.40 -9.90 12.26
CA VAL A 786 -10.74 -8.65 12.68
C VAL A 786 -11.06 -8.28 14.14
N LEU A 787 -12.19 -8.74 14.67
CA LEU A 787 -12.59 -8.52 16.06
C LEU A 787 -12.02 -9.56 17.05
N MET A 788 -11.40 -10.63 16.55
CA MET A 788 -10.84 -11.72 17.36
C MET A 788 -9.31 -11.70 17.46
N GLU A 789 -8.61 -10.94 16.59
CA GLU A 789 -7.21 -10.51 16.76
C GLU A 789 -7.13 -9.33 17.72
#